data_AF-A0A1I4FB05-F1
#
_entry.id   AF-A0A1I4FB05-F1
#
_cell.length_a   1.000
_cell.length_b   1.000
_cell.length_c   1.000
_cell.angle_alpha   90.00
_cell.angle_beta   90.00
_cell.angle_gamma   90.00
#
_symmetry.space_group_name_H-M   'P 1'
#
loop_
_entity.id
_entity.type
_entity.pdbx_description
1 polymer ?
#
loop_
_entity_poly.entity_id
_entity_poly.type
_entity_poly.pdbx_seq_one_letter_code
_entity_poly.pdbx_strand_id
1 'polypeptide(L)'
;MTMTMLFKFKWLKYALSAVVIITMFLAYEIITVEGEASTPRFVLMRLEDIGPGGQYETLEQLGKLRTVLEYLRDQQVVYHLAVIPRWISMPADGSHYDVSLDQTDNPYVAAYQKVLKDAIADGATLGMHGYTHQVGNVRRDDGHQDSGIGNEFNNPGSEETMSAAFAEPRLQAGLDIFKKAGLKPRFWEAPHYRSTPEQDKLFRNYFGLNYQADVQTNRNTPVAQYVTERNSGYGQSSLGAAYVPTPFDYIPSNKDEKLILDRVGKSNIVASFFFHPFLEFKYLAPVVDETGESILRDGLPEYHYLSQDKSLLQKLVLGLKAKHYSFFSIQDYVPFTPAHSVKLSSSAQQDKEKMMLGDVTGDGQADLIRWDTKSGSITVTPGSYNGMRNEPQGSPALWANVAYKAGAAAALGSSSKEDISSLWILQPSGMLERFSSDGQRFSLTNSWKTEPRSCANLFVLPQTDGDVVVAGLTTDRLQLFGYVVSKGLVKPIKPYTFNNELTAELQPRKLDNGGFGLFSSRSGAAKGIQWNADLTTMEWKQNKQELGIPNEDGVLRFGDFNGDGREDVLRWNAETGRFTVYLNNKEGGYSLLSSFGPWGRPGSKLVVKDLDGNGKSDLALFNREEGFMDTALSFESRDLQLHRP
;
A
#
# COMPACT_ATOMS: atom_id res chain seq x y z
N MET A 1 -29.57 -50.25 23.06
CA MET A 1 -30.92 -50.11 22.47
C MET A 1 -30.74 -50.00 20.96
N THR A 2 -31.19 -51.02 20.22
CA THR A 2 -30.89 -51.22 18.79
C THR A 2 -31.54 -50.14 17.90
N MET A 3 -30.86 -49.81 16.79
CA MET A 3 -31.17 -48.74 15.81
C MET A 3 -32.59 -48.79 15.21
N THR A 4 -33.36 -49.84 15.51
CA THR A 4 -34.73 -50.09 15.07
C THR A 4 -35.82 -49.45 15.94
N MET A 5 -35.53 -48.92 17.14
CA MET A 5 -36.54 -48.21 17.96
C MET A 5 -36.71 -46.72 17.63
N LEU A 6 -35.76 -46.08 16.94
CA LEU A 6 -35.81 -44.64 16.64
C LEU A 6 -36.84 -44.23 15.58
N PHE A 7 -37.51 -45.17 14.91
CA PHE A 7 -38.41 -44.90 13.77
C PHE A 7 -39.92 -44.97 14.07
N LYS A 8 -40.36 -45.32 15.29
CA LYS A 8 -41.80 -45.48 15.60
C LYS A 8 -42.54 -44.21 16.04
N PHE A 9 -41.84 -43.14 16.41
CA PHE A 9 -42.48 -41.92 16.91
C PHE A 9 -42.10 -40.71 16.06
N LYS A 10 -43.06 -40.22 15.25
CA LYS A 10 -42.86 -39.05 14.35
C LYS A 10 -42.36 -37.81 15.10
N TRP A 11 -42.81 -37.58 16.34
CA TRP A 11 -42.38 -36.45 17.16
C TRP A 11 -40.88 -36.51 17.51
N LEU A 12 -40.29 -37.70 17.63
CA LEU A 12 -38.87 -37.87 17.94
C LEU A 12 -37.98 -37.41 16.77
N LYS A 13 -38.46 -37.53 15.52
CA LYS A 13 -37.78 -36.97 14.34
C LYS A 13 -37.79 -35.45 14.35
N TYR A 14 -38.93 -34.83 14.67
CA TYR A 14 -39.02 -33.38 14.80
C TYR A 14 -38.18 -32.85 15.96
N ALA A 15 -38.12 -33.58 17.08
CA ALA A 15 -37.25 -33.24 18.21
C ALA A 15 -35.76 -33.36 17.83
N LEU A 16 -35.36 -34.41 17.11
CA LEU A 16 -33.98 -34.56 16.63
C LEU A 16 -33.61 -33.46 15.62
N SER A 17 -34.51 -33.12 14.69
CA SER A 17 -34.31 -32.03 13.74
C SER A 17 -34.25 -30.67 14.43
N ALA A 18 -35.07 -30.42 15.44
CA ALA A 18 -35.00 -29.20 16.25
C ALA A 18 -33.69 -29.12 17.03
N VAL A 19 -33.20 -30.24 17.60
CA VAL A 19 -31.89 -30.29 18.26
C VAL A 19 -30.76 -30.04 17.26
N VAL A 20 -30.82 -30.58 16.05
CA VAL A 20 -29.83 -30.31 14.98
C VAL A 20 -29.89 -28.86 14.51
N ILE A 21 -31.08 -28.28 14.34
CA ILE A 21 -31.24 -26.86 13.97
C ILE A 21 -30.74 -25.96 15.09
N ILE A 22 -31.07 -26.26 16.36
CA ILE A 22 -30.62 -25.50 17.53
C ILE A 22 -29.11 -25.68 17.72
N THR A 23 -28.53 -26.86 17.48
CA THR A 23 -27.07 -27.02 17.52
C THR A 23 -26.38 -26.39 16.32
N MET A 24 -27.00 -26.32 15.14
CA MET A 24 -26.50 -25.51 14.03
C MET A 24 -26.63 -24.01 14.30
N PHE A 25 -27.69 -23.55 14.98
CA PHE A 25 -27.87 -22.15 15.36
C PHE A 25 -26.92 -21.76 16.50
N LEU A 26 -26.75 -22.61 17.51
CA LEU A 26 -25.77 -22.43 18.58
C LEU A 26 -24.35 -22.57 18.01
N ALA A 27 -24.08 -23.48 17.07
CA ALA A 27 -22.79 -23.52 16.37
C ALA A 27 -22.58 -22.27 15.51
N TYR A 28 -23.61 -21.74 14.86
CA TYR A 28 -23.53 -20.50 14.08
C TYR A 28 -23.28 -19.27 14.96
N GLU A 29 -23.95 -19.16 16.12
CA GLU A 29 -23.69 -18.09 17.10
C GLU A 29 -22.36 -18.29 17.86
N ILE A 30 -21.89 -19.52 18.06
CA ILE A 30 -20.55 -19.82 18.60
C ILE A 30 -19.45 -19.56 17.55
N ILE A 31 -19.77 -19.65 16.25
CA ILE A 31 -18.86 -19.31 15.15
C ILE A 31 -18.77 -17.80 14.94
N THR A 32 -19.77 -17.01 15.34
CA THR A 32 -19.57 -15.57 15.58
C THR A 32 -18.99 -15.38 16.98
N VAL A 33 -17.69 -15.64 17.09
CA VAL A 33 -16.91 -15.41 18.31
C VAL A 33 -17.09 -13.94 18.74
N GLU A 34 -17.53 -13.70 19.97
CA GLU A 34 -17.37 -12.39 20.62
C GLU A 34 -15.90 -11.96 20.49
N GLY A 35 -15.62 -10.97 19.64
CA GLY A 35 -14.26 -10.47 19.40
C GLY A 35 -13.64 -10.79 18.04
N GLU A 36 -14.36 -11.38 17.08
CA GLU A 36 -13.89 -11.40 15.69
C GLU A 36 -14.02 -9.99 15.09
N ALA A 37 -12.93 -9.46 14.54
CA ALA A 37 -12.96 -8.14 13.92
C ALA A 37 -13.80 -8.21 12.64
N SER A 38 -15.05 -7.74 12.69
CA SER A 38 -15.87 -7.63 11.49
C SER A 38 -15.24 -6.61 10.55
N THR A 39 -14.99 -7.00 9.30
CA THR A 39 -14.54 -6.05 8.28
C THR A 39 -15.49 -4.84 8.25
N PRO A 40 -14.96 -3.61 8.22
CA PRO A 40 -15.80 -2.43 8.18
C PRO A 40 -16.73 -2.46 6.96
N ARG A 41 -17.94 -1.91 7.08
CA ARG A 41 -18.83 -1.74 5.92
C ARG A 41 -18.28 -0.64 5.04
N PHE A 42 -17.74 -1.01 3.89
CA PHE A 42 -17.15 -0.07 2.95
C PHE A 42 -17.65 -0.24 1.52
N VAL A 43 -17.51 0.82 0.73
CA VAL A 43 -17.65 0.83 -0.72
C VAL A 43 -16.39 1.39 -1.36
N LEU A 44 -16.12 0.96 -2.59
CA LEU A 44 -15.10 1.57 -3.45
C LEU A 44 -15.79 2.17 -4.68
N MET A 45 -15.44 3.41 -5.02
CA MET A 45 -15.98 4.11 -6.18
C MET A 45 -14.85 4.66 -7.04
N ARG A 46 -14.88 4.32 -8.33
CA ARG A 46 -14.03 4.93 -9.36
C ARG A 46 -14.86 5.81 -10.28
N LEU A 47 -14.36 7.01 -10.57
CA LEU A 47 -14.86 7.88 -11.62
C LEU A 47 -14.10 7.56 -12.92
N GLU A 48 -14.81 7.17 -13.96
CA GLU A 48 -14.21 6.69 -15.22
C GLU A 48 -14.31 7.69 -16.38
N ASP A 49 -13.52 7.39 -17.43
CA ASP A 49 -13.43 8.11 -18.69
C ASP A 49 -13.02 9.59 -18.59
N ILE A 50 -12.25 9.95 -17.57
CA ILE A 50 -11.83 11.34 -17.35
C ILE A 50 -10.61 11.63 -18.23
N GLY A 51 -10.79 12.40 -19.29
CA GLY A 51 -9.72 12.72 -20.25
C GLY A 51 -9.72 14.21 -20.64
N PRO A 52 -8.63 14.69 -21.26
CA PRO A 52 -8.55 16.05 -21.79
C PRO A 52 -9.33 16.16 -23.12
N GLY A 53 -10.57 15.67 -23.15
CA GLY A 53 -11.42 15.60 -24.34
C GLY A 53 -12.72 14.83 -24.07
N GLY A 54 -13.45 14.48 -25.13
CA GLY A 54 -14.70 13.73 -25.01
C GLY A 54 -15.77 14.54 -24.26
N GLN A 55 -16.25 14.02 -23.12
CA GLN A 55 -17.28 14.71 -22.31
C GLN A 55 -16.72 15.92 -21.52
N TYR A 56 -15.42 16.20 -21.63
CA TYR A 56 -14.74 17.23 -20.85
C TYR A 56 -14.01 18.28 -21.70
N GLU A 57 -14.15 18.25 -23.03
CA GLU A 57 -13.33 19.02 -23.99
C GLU A 57 -13.36 20.57 -23.87
N THR A 58 -14.29 21.13 -23.10
CA THR A 58 -14.47 22.59 -22.95
C THR A 58 -14.27 23.08 -21.51
N LEU A 59 -13.94 24.36 -21.34
CA LEU A 59 -13.85 24.99 -20.01
C LEU A 59 -15.17 24.92 -19.23
N GLU A 60 -16.33 24.98 -19.92
CA GLU A 60 -17.63 24.77 -19.30
C GLU A 60 -17.74 23.36 -18.70
N GLN A 61 -17.38 22.32 -19.46
CA GLN A 61 -17.45 20.95 -18.96
C GLN A 61 -16.44 20.71 -17.82
N LEU A 62 -15.27 21.35 -17.85
CA LEU A 62 -14.34 21.33 -16.72
C LEU A 62 -14.90 22.03 -15.48
N GLY A 63 -15.62 23.15 -15.65
CA GLY A 63 -16.34 23.83 -14.56
C GLY A 63 -17.40 22.92 -13.91
N LYS A 64 -18.12 22.15 -14.74
CA LYS A 64 -19.08 21.13 -14.28
C LYS A 64 -18.39 19.96 -13.58
N LEU A 65 -17.32 19.41 -14.14
CA LEU A 65 -16.53 18.35 -13.52
C LEU A 65 -16.01 18.78 -12.15
N ARG A 66 -15.40 19.97 -12.06
CA ARG A 66 -14.95 20.55 -10.79
C ARG A 66 -16.07 20.57 -9.76
N THR A 67 -17.27 21.02 -10.13
CA THR A 67 -18.43 21.09 -9.23
C THR A 67 -18.82 19.70 -8.69
N VAL A 68 -18.75 18.65 -9.52
CA VAL A 68 -18.99 17.26 -9.10
C VAL A 68 -17.92 16.79 -8.10
N LEU A 69 -16.64 17.07 -8.38
CA LEU A 69 -15.52 16.69 -7.51
C LEU A 69 -15.57 17.41 -6.16
N GLU A 70 -15.92 18.71 -6.16
CA GLU A 70 -16.11 19.48 -4.93
C GLU A 70 -17.29 18.98 -4.11
N TYR A 71 -18.39 18.59 -4.76
CA TYR A 71 -19.48 17.92 -4.05
C TYR A 71 -18.99 16.65 -3.33
N LEU A 72 -18.17 15.83 -3.98
CA LEU A 72 -17.61 14.62 -3.35
C LEU A 72 -16.69 14.97 -2.17
N ARG A 73 -15.83 15.97 -2.30
CA ARG A 73 -15.00 16.52 -1.21
C ARG A 73 -15.87 16.99 -0.04
N ASP A 74 -16.87 17.82 -0.30
CA ASP A 74 -17.75 18.38 0.72
C ASP A 74 -18.57 17.30 1.42
N GLN A 75 -18.83 16.20 0.71
CA GLN A 75 -19.43 15.00 1.28
C GLN A 75 -18.42 14.03 1.89
N GLN A 76 -17.13 14.38 1.96
CA GLN A 76 -16.07 13.53 2.52
C GLN A 76 -16.07 12.12 1.89
N VAL A 77 -16.32 12.06 0.58
CA VAL A 77 -16.33 10.81 -0.19
C VAL A 77 -14.92 10.54 -0.68
N VAL A 78 -14.38 9.37 -0.37
CA VAL A 78 -13.15 8.87 -0.98
C VAL A 78 -13.47 8.27 -2.35
N TYR A 79 -12.76 8.69 -3.39
CA TYR A 79 -12.97 8.24 -4.76
C TYR A 79 -11.67 8.17 -5.56
N HIS A 80 -11.76 7.52 -6.72
CA HIS A 80 -10.65 7.30 -7.63
C HIS A 80 -10.93 7.94 -8.98
N LEU A 81 -9.90 8.42 -9.66
CA LEU A 81 -9.99 9.01 -10.99
C LEU A 81 -9.30 8.08 -11.99
N ALA A 82 -10.05 7.44 -12.89
CA ALA A 82 -9.50 6.74 -14.05
C ALA A 82 -9.24 7.78 -15.15
N VAL A 83 -7.98 8.21 -15.28
CA VAL A 83 -7.60 9.31 -16.16
C VAL A 83 -6.95 8.82 -17.44
N ILE A 84 -7.46 9.32 -18.57
CA ILE A 84 -6.91 9.14 -19.90
C ILE A 84 -5.91 10.28 -20.15
N PRO A 85 -4.61 10.00 -20.36
CA PRO A 85 -3.59 11.07 -20.43
C PRO A 85 -3.63 11.87 -21.73
N ARG A 86 -4.19 11.33 -22.82
CA ARG A 86 -4.30 11.99 -24.12
C ARG A 86 -5.62 11.63 -24.80
N TRP A 87 -6.26 12.58 -25.45
CA TRP A 87 -7.51 12.34 -26.17
C TRP A 87 -7.38 12.75 -27.62
N ILE A 88 -7.78 11.85 -28.53
CA ILE A 88 -7.76 12.07 -29.98
C ILE A 88 -9.18 11.95 -30.53
N SER A 89 -9.63 12.91 -31.34
CA SER A 89 -10.90 12.82 -32.09
C SER A 89 -10.74 13.36 -33.50
N MET A 90 -11.53 12.82 -34.43
CA MET A 90 -11.51 13.13 -35.86
C MET A 90 -12.91 13.61 -36.31
N PRO A 91 -13.28 14.88 -36.04
CA PRO A 91 -14.58 15.41 -36.42
C PRO A 91 -14.85 15.39 -37.94
N ALA A 92 -16.13 15.52 -38.31
CA ALA A 92 -16.58 15.44 -39.70
C ALA A 92 -16.07 16.60 -40.59
N ASP A 93 -15.70 17.72 -39.99
CA ASP A 93 -15.16 18.90 -40.69
C ASP A 93 -13.69 18.74 -41.12
N GLY A 94 -13.07 17.60 -40.81
CA GLY A 94 -11.68 17.31 -41.13
C GLY A 94 -10.67 17.91 -40.14
N SER A 95 -11.13 18.59 -39.08
CA SER A 95 -10.26 18.98 -37.97
C SER A 95 -9.71 17.76 -37.24
N HIS A 96 -8.61 17.95 -36.51
CA HIS A 96 -7.99 16.89 -35.71
C HIS A 96 -7.85 17.39 -34.28
N TYR A 97 -8.65 16.84 -33.38
CA TYR A 97 -8.54 17.11 -31.96
C TYR A 97 -7.50 16.17 -31.36
N ASP A 98 -6.47 16.73 -30.75
CA ASP A 98 -5.37 15.96 -30.19
C ASP A 98 -4.77 16.70 -29.01
N VAL A 99 -5.28 16.38 -27.83
CA VAL A 99 -4.93 17.08 -26.60
C VAL A 99 -4.32 16.08 -25.64
N SER A 100 -3.09 16.32 -25.23
CA SER A 100 -2.43 15.57 -24.17
C SER A 100 -2.29 16.41 -22.91
N LEU A 101 -2.32 15.73 -21.76
CA LEU A 101 -2.24 16.35 -20.45
C LEU A 101 -0.89 17.06 -20.20
N ASP A 102 0.13 16.86 -21.04
CA ASP A 102 1.44 17.53 -20.97
C ASP A 102 1.62 18.71 -21.94
N GLN A 103 0.57 19.16 -22.66
CA GLN A 103 0.62 20.37 -23.50
C GLN A 103 0.62 21.66 -22.66
N THR A 104 1.79 22.07 -22.17
CA THR A 104 1.94 23.18 -21.22
C THR A 104 1.55 24.56 -21.75
N ASP A 105 1.52 24.73 -23.07
CA ASP A 105 1.13 25.98 -23.75
C ASP A 105 -0.38 26.08 -24.01
N ASN A 106 -1.14 25.03 -23.70
CA ASN A 106 -2.59 24.98 -23.89
C ASN A 106 -3.34 25.42 -22.61
N PRO A 107 -4.06 26.57 -22.61
CA PRO A 107 -4.76 27.07 -21.43
C PRO A 107 -5.83 26.11 -20.88
N TYR A 108 -6.49 25.35 -21.76
CA TYR A 108 -7.45 24.32 -21.34
C TYR A 108 -6.75 23.20 -20.57
N VAL A 109 -5.58 22.74 -21.05
CA VAL A 109 -4.80 21.70 -20.36
C VAL A 109 -4.30 22.19 -19.00
N ALA A 110 -3.88 23.45 -18.90
CA ALA A 110 -3.52 24.04 -17.60
C ALA A 110 -4.71 24.01 -16.61
N ALA A 111 -5.91 24.36 -17.06
CA ALA A 111 -7.12 24.29 -16.24
C ALA A 111 -7.49 22.84 -15.86
N TYR A 112 -7.39 21.90 -16.81
CA TYR A 112 -7.64 20.48 -16.56
C TYR A 112 -6.65 19.90 -15.53
N GLN A 113 -5.35 20.19 -15.68
CA GLN A 113 -4.33 19.80 -14.70
C GLN A 113 -4.65 20.34 -13.31
N LYS A 114 -5.12 21.60 -13.21
CA LYS A 114 -5.51 22.20 -11.93
C LYS A 114 -6.66 21.42 -11.29
N VAL A 115 -7.72 21.11 -12.04
CA VAL A 115 -8.86 20.32 -11.54
C VAL A 115 -8.41 18.95 -11.00
N LEU A 116 -7.51 18.26 -11.71
CA LEU A 116 -6.98 16.98 -11.24
C LEU A 116 -6.12 17.12 -9.98
N LYS A 117 -5.24 18.13 -9.93
CA LYS A 117 -4.36 18.39 -8.77
C LYS A 117 -5.16 18.77 -7.53
N ASP A 118 -6.19 19.62 -7.69
CA ASP A 118 -7.10 20.00 -6.60
C ASP A 118 -7.83 18.75 -6.06
N ALA A 119 -8.37 17.91 -6.95
CA ALA A 119 -9.03 16.67 -6.54
C ALA A 119 -8.09 15.70 -5.80
N ILE A 120 -6.83 15.59 -6.21
CA ILE A 120 -5.83 14.77 -5.53
C ILE A 120 -5.47 15.36 -4.16
N ALA A 121 -5.31 16.69 -4.08
CA ALA A 121 -5.08 17.38 -2.81
C ALA A 121 -6.26 17.19 -1.84
N ASP A 122 -7.47 17.06 -2.36
CA ASP A 122 -8.70 16.77 -1.62
C ASP A 122 -8.89 15.26 -1.30
N GLY A 123 -7.92 14.41 -1.64
CA GLY A 123 -7.89 12.99 -1.26
C GLY A 123 -8.28 12.00 -2.36
N ALA A 124 -8.50 12.43 -3.60
CA ALA A 124 -8.75 11.53 -4.71
C ALA A 124 -7.50 10.73 -5.10
N THR A 125 -7.67 9.45 -5.43
CA THR A 125 -6.57 8.63 -5.95
C THR A 125 -6.60 8.58 -7.47
N LEU A 126 -5.55 9.08 -8.10
CA LEU A 126 -5.38 9.06 -9.56
C LEU A 126 -4.93 7.67 -10.06
N GLY A 127 -5.51 7.19 -11.15
CA GLY A 127 -5.04 6.04 -11.91
C GLY A 127 -4.97 6.32 -13.40
N MET A 128 -4.25 5.47 -14.13
CA MET A 128 -4.09 5.57 -15.57
C MET A 128 -5.08 4.64 -16.26
N HIS A 129 -5.91 5.21 -17.13
CA HIS A 129 -6.95 4.52 -17.88
C HIS A 129 -6.57 4.45 -19.37
N GLY A 130 -5.63 3.58 -19.71
CA GLY A 130 -5.04 3.51 -21.05
C GLY A 130 -4.15 4.72 -21.40
N TYR A 131 -3.89 4.91 -22.69
CA TYR A 131 -3.15 6.06 -23.21
C TYR A 131 -4.05 7.03 -23.98
N THR A 132 -4.87 6.52 -24.91
CA THR A 132 -5.91 7.35 -25.58
C THR A 132 -7.32 6.78 -25.52
N HIS A 133 -7.53 5.67 -24.81
CA HIS A 133 -8.83 5.00 -24.68
C HIS A 133 -9.38 4.37 -25.97
N GLN A 134 -8.75 4.67 -27.10
CA GLN A 134 -9.07 4.19 -28.44
C GLN A 134 -7.79 4.07 -29.30
N VAL A 135 -7.92 3.46 -30.47
CA VAL A 135 -6.83 3.24 -31.43
C VAL A 135 -7.34 3.38 -32.86
N GLY A 136 -6.44 3.76 -33.76
CA GLY A 136 -6.69 3.82 -35.19
C GLY A 136 -6.42 5.19 -35.79
N ASN A 137 -6.41 5.25 -37.12
CA ASN A 137 -6.14 6.50 -37.85
C ASN A 137 -7.24 6.86 -38.86
N VAL A 138 -8.32 6.08 -38.90
CA VAL A 138 -9.51 6.26 -39.72
C VAL A 138 -10.61 6.87 -38.86
N ARG A 139 -11.21 7.94 -39.40
CA ARG A 139 -12.39 8.56 -38.83
C ARG A 139 -13.58 7.59 -38.88
N ARG A 140 -14.28 7.47 -37.76
CA ARG A 140 -15.60 6.86 -37.66
C ARG A 140 -16.71 7.91 -37.70
N ASP A 141 -17.94 7.46 -37.92
CA ASP A 141 -19.13 8.32 -37.91
C ASP A 141 -19.41 8.96 -36.55
N ASP A 142 -18.97 8.30 -35.46
CA ASP A 142 -19.04 8.83 -34.10
C ASP A 142 -17.97 9.92 -33.80
N GLY A 143 -17.11 10.25 -34.76
CA GLY A 143 -16.06 11.26 -34.61
C GLY A 143 -14.78 10.75 -33.95
N HIS A 144 -14.66 9.44 -33.68
CA HIS A 144 -13.48 8.83 -33.06
C HIS A 144 -12.62 8.03 -34.07
N GLN A 145 -11.54 7.43 -33.55
CA GLN A 145 -10.60 6.55 -34.28
C GLN A 145 -11.21 5.16 -34.54
N ASP A 146 -10.60 4.31 -35.37
CA ASP A 146 -11.05 2.98 -35.85
C ASP A 146 -11.82 2.13 -34.82
N SER A 147 -11.32 2.07 -33.59
CA SER A 147 -11.87 1.26 -32.52
C SER A 147 -13.16 1.82 -31.88
N GLY A 148 -13.48 3.07 -32.14
CA GLY A 148 -14.43 3.86 -31.36
C GLY A 148 -13.93 4.11 -29.94
N ILE A 149 -14.76 4.73 -29.11
CA ILE A 149 -14.51 4.87 -27.67
C ILE A 149 -14.44 3.47 -27.04
N GLY A 150 -13.33 3.16 -26.38
CA GLY A 150 -13.28 2.10 -25.38
C GLY A 150 -12.41 0.88 -25.67
N ASN A 151 -11.95 0.67 -26.90
CA ASN A 151 -11.12 -0.48 -27.22
C ASN A 151 -9.73 -0.03 -27.67
N GLU A 152 -8.83 0.22 -26.72
CA GLU A 152 -7.44 0.56 -27.02
C GLU A 152 -6.55 -0.67 -27.23
N PHE A 153 -6.76 -1.71 -26.42
CA PHE A 153 -5.98 -2.94 -26.43
C PHE A 153 -6.87 -4.14 -26.71
N ASN A 154 -6.30 -5.19 -27.31
CA ASN A 154 -7.02 -6.42 -27.64
C ASN A 154 -8.36 -6.15 -28.35
N ASN A 155 -8.32 -5.26 -29.34
CA ASN A 155 -9.49 -4.84 -30.10
C ASN A 155 -9.77 -5.84 -31.25
N PRO A 156 -10.94 -6.50 -31.28
CA PRO A 156 -11.29 -7.38 -32.38
C PRO A 156 -11.29 -6.64 -33.72
N GLY A 157 -10.56 -7.18 -34.70
CA GLY A 157 -10.43 -6.57 -36.03
C GLY A 157 -9.21 -5.66 -36.20
N SER A 158 -8.37 -5.48 -35.17
CA SER A 158 -7.06 -4.85 -35.29
C SER A 158 -5.98 -5.69 -34.61
N GLU A 159 -5.35 -6.59 -35.38
CA GLU A 159 -4.39 -7.59 -34.87
C GLU A 159 -3.19 -6.96 -34.15
N GLU A 160 -2.74 -5.78 -34.59
CA GLU A 160 -1.63 -5.06 -33.97
C GLU A 160 -1.89 -4.77 -32.48
N THR A 161 -3.15 -4.49 -32.12
CA THR A 161 -3.58 -4.12 -30.75
C THR A 161 -3.51 -5.27 -29.76
N MET A 162 -3.28 -6.50 -30.22
CA MET A 162 -3.26 -7.71 -29.39
C MET A 162 -1.88 -8.02 -28.79
N SER A 163 -0.83 -7.28 -29.21
CA SER A 163 0.55 -7.55 -28.81
C SER A 163 1.02 -6.66 -27.64
N ALA A 164 1.96 -7.18 -26.85
CA ALA A 164 2.68 -6.35 -25.86
C ALA A 164 3.56 -5.29 -26.53
N ALA A 165 4.10 -5.57 -27.72
CA ALA A 165 4.90 -4.63 -28.50
C ALA A 165 4.10 -3.38 -28.93
N PHE A 166 2.79 -3.53 -29.13
CA PHE A 166 1.89 -2.39 -29.33
C PHE A 166 1.57 -1.66 -28.03
N ALA A 167 1.34 -2.40 -26.94
CA ALA A 167 0.91 -1.82 -25.66
C ALA A 167 2.02 -1.07 -24.90
N GLU A 168 3.26 -1.57 -24.92
CA GLU A 168 4.38 -1.00 -24.16
C GLU A 168 4.69 0.46 -24.48
N PRO A 169 4.87 0.89 -25.75
CA PRO A 169 5.15 2.28 -26.05
C PRO A 169 4.00 3.22 -25.65
N ARG A 170 2.75 2.75 -25.67
CA ARG A 170 1.57 3.52 -25.28
C ARG A 170 1.50 3.69 -23.75
N LEU A 171 1.76 2.61 -23.02
CA LEU A 171 1.90 2.62 -21.56
C LEU A 171 2.98 3.60 -21.11
N GLN A 172 4.18 3.51 -21.71
CA GLN A 172 5.29 4.41 -21.42
C GLN A 172 4.96 5.87 -21.78
N ALA A 173 4.37 6.12 -22.96
CA ALA A 173 3.99 7.46 -23.38
C ALA A 173 2.98 8.11 -22.41
N GLY A 174 1.97 7.36 -21.97
CA GLY A 174 1.01 7.89 -21.00
C GLY A 174 1.62 8.16 -19.63
N LEU A 175 2.51 7.29 -19.14
CA LEU A 175 3.27 7.52 -17.91
C LEU A 175 4.17 8.77 -18.01
N ASP A 176 4.83 8.97 -19.16
CA ASP A 176 5.63 10.17 -19.43
C ASP A 176 4.80 11.45 -19.44
N ILE A 177 3.58 11.40 -20.01
CA ILE A 177 2.63 12.52 -19.97
C ILE A 177 2.27 12.87 -18.52
N PHE A 178 1.89 11.87 -17.71
CA PHE A 178 1.60 12.10 -16.28
C PHE A 178 2.80 12.71 -15.55
N LYS A 179 4.00 12.15 -15.77
CA LYS A 179 5.24 12.65 -15.16
C LYS A 179 5.49 14.11 -15.50
N LYS A 180 5.38 14.51 -16.77
CA LYS A 180 5.55 15.91 -17.21
C LYS A 180 4.46 16.84 -16.67
N ALA A 181 3.24 16.33 -16.46
CA ALA A 181 2.17 17.08 -15.83
C ALA A 181 2.35 17.23 -14.30
N GLY A 182 3.35 16.57 -13.71
CA GLY A 182 3.59 16.54 -12.26
C GLY A 182 2.57 15.68 -11.52
N LEU A 183 2.11 14.60 -12.15
CA LEU A 183 1.09 13.68 -11.64
C LEU A 183 1.66 12.24 -11.64
N LYS A 184 1.24 11.42 -10.67
CA LYS A 184 1.68 10.02 -10.54
C LYS A 184 0.47 9.09 -10.40
N PRO A 185 0.13 8.29 -11.42
CA PRO A 185 -0.95 7.32 -11.30
C PRO A 185 -0.59 6.20 -10.32
N ARG A 186 -1.55 5.80 -9.49
CA ARG A 186 -1.40 4.81 -8.40
C ARG A 186 -1.94 3.43 -8.75
N PHE A 187 -2.80 3.34 -9.74
CA PHE A 187 -3.33 2.10 -10.26
C PHE A 187 -3.43 2.14 -11.78
N TRP A 188 -3.41 0.95 -12.37
CA TRP A 188 -3.71 0.74 -13.79
C TRP A 188 -5.13 0.26 -14.00
N GLU A 189 -5.69 0.68 -15.13
CA GLU A 189 -6.88 0.09 -15.71
C GLU A 189 -6.75 0.10 -17.24
N ALA A 190 -6.98 -1.04 -17.86
CA ALA A 190 -7.11 -1.14 -19.30
C ALA A 190 -8.51 -0.66 -19.73
N PRO A 191 -8.61 0.20 -20.77
CA PRO A 191 -9.89 0.59 -21.37
C PRO A 191 -10.81 -0.61 -21.61
N HIS A 192 -12.02 -0.53 -21.08
CA HIS A 192 -13.06 -1.58 -21.12
C HIS A 192 -12.60 -2.98 -20.66
N TYR A 193 -11.57 -3.02 -19.81
CA TYR A 193 -11.01 -4.24 -19.22
C TYR A 193 -10.58 -5.25 -20.30
N ARG A 194 -10.02 -4.75 -21.41
CA ARG A 194 -9.51 -5.58 -22.51
C ARG A 194 -8.00 -5.59 -22.54
N SER A 195 -7.45 -6.79 -22.49
CA SER A 195 -6.02 -7.07 -22.60
C SER A 195 -5.80 -8.52 -22.99
N THR A 196 -4.61 -8.83 -23.52
CA THR A 196 -4.13 -10.22 -23.66
C THR A 196 -3.28 -10.62 -22.44
N PRO A 197 -3.04 -11.92 -22.19
CA PRO A 197 -2.18 -12.37 -21.09
C PRO A 197 -0.77 -11.75 -21.13
N GLU A 198 -0.20 -11.58 -22.31
CA GLU A 198 1.09 -10.93 -22.51
C GLU A 198 1.05 -9.44 -22.17
N GLN A 199 -0.04 -8.74 -22.51
CA GLN A 199 -0.25 -7.35 -22.11
C GLN A 199 -0.44 -7.21 -20.60
N ASP A 200 -1.13 -8.14 -19.93
CA ASP A 200 -1.26 -8.11 -18.47
C ASP A 200 0.09 -8.35 -17.76
N LYS A 201 0.95 -9.21 -18.32
CA LYS A 201 2.35 -9.32 -17.86
C LYS A 201 3.08 -8.00 -18.04
N LEU A 202 2.91 -7.30 -19.15
CA LEU A 202 3.48 -5.97 -19.33
C LEU A 202 2.96 -4.99 -18.26
N PHE A 203 1.64 -4.79 -18.16
CA PHE A 203 1.02 -3.80 -17.27
C PHE A 203 1.41 -4.03 -15.81
N ARG A 204 1.39 -5.28 -15.33
CA ARG A 204 1.74 -5.58 -13.94
C ARG A 204 3.23 -5.37 -13.60
N ASN A 205 4.09 -5.28 -14.62
CA ASN A 205 5.50 -4.93 -14.40
C ASN A 205 5.67 -3.42 -14.15
N TYR A 206 4.75 -2.58 -14.60
CA TYR A 206 4.73 -1.14 -14.32
C TYR A 206 3.86 -0.81 -13.09
N PHE A 207 2.75 -1.53 -12.91
CA PHE A 207 1.79 -1.28 -11.84
C PHE A 207 1.61 -2.50 -10.93
N GLY A 208 1.82 -2.30 -9.62
CA GLY A 208 1.51 -3.32 -8.61
C GLY A 208 0.03 -3.48 -8.31
N LEU A 209 -0.75 -2.43 -8.57
CA LEU A 209 -2.18 -2.36 -8.29
C LEU A 209 -2.95 -2.08 -9.57
N ASN A 210 -3.91 -2.93 -9.87
CA ASN A 210 -4.79 -2.84 -11.02
C ASN A 210 -6.20 -2.69 -10.48
N TYR A 211 -6.88 -1.58 -10.78
CA TYR A 211 -8.27 -1.39 -10.40
C TYR A 211 -9.18 -2.02 -11.46
N GLN A 212 -9.00 -3.31 -11.68
CA GLN A 212 -9.84 -4.13 -12.54
C GLN A 212 -9.79 -5.58 -12.06
N ALA A 213 -10.73 -6.41 -12.51
CA ALA A 213 -10.58 -7.85 -12.37
C ALA A 213 -9.38 -8.35 -13.19
N ASP A 214 -8.80 -9.49 -12.77
CA ASP A 214 -7.95 -10.27 -13.66
C ASP A 214 -8.85 -10.95 -14.70
N VAL A 215 -8.90 -10.35 -15.89
CA VAL A 215 -9.79 -10.77 -16.97
C VAL A 215 -9.36 -12.07 -17.65
N GLN A 216 -8.12 -12.52 -17.43
CA GLN A 216 -7.63 -13.81 -17.95
C GLN A 216 -8.07 -14.97 -17.06
N THR A 217 -8.10 -14.73 -15.75
CA THR A 217 -8.45 -15.77 -14.77
C THR A 217 -9.94 -15.76 -14.44
N ASN A 218 -10.49 -14.61 -14.02
CA ASN A 218 -11.89 -14.49 -13.64
C ASN A 218 -12.37 -13.03 -13.66
N ARG A 219 -12.99 -12.62 -14.77
CA ARG A 219 -13.56 -11.28 -14.95
C ARG A 219 -14.67 -10.93 -13.94
N ASN A 220 -15.34 -11.92 -13.35
CA ASN A 220 -16.47 -11.74 -12.42
C ASN A 220 -16.10 -12.10 -10.97
N THR A 221 -14.84 -11.94 -10.58
CA THR A 221 -14.38 -12.25 -9.22
C THR A 221 -15.13 -11.43 -8.16
N PRO A 222 -15.51 -12.02 -7.01
CA PRO A 222 -16.21 -11.32 -5.95
C PRO A 222 -15.30 -10.45 -5.06
N VAL A 223 -13.98 -10.67 -5.10
CA VAL A 223 -13.00 -10.03 -4.22
C VAL A 223 -11.70 -9.76 -4.99
N ALA A 224 -10.76 -9.06 -4.35
CA ALA A 224 -9.44 -8.83 -4.93
C ALA A 224 -8.72 -10.15 -5.22
N GLN A 225 -8.03 -10.18 -6.36
CA GLN A 225 -7.18 -11.30 -6.77
C GLN A 225 -5.71 -10.88 -6.65
N TYR A 226 -4.87 -11.84 -6.30
CA TYR A 226 -3.43 -11.60 -6.15
C TYR A 226 -2.67 -12.55 -7.06
N VAL A 227 -1.82 -11.97 -7.89
CA VAL A 227 -0.81 -12.70 -8.65
C VAL A 227 0.43 -12.78 -7.78
N THR A 228 1.00 -13.97 -7.62
CA THR A 228 2.20 -14.22 -6.80
C THR A 228 3.38 -14.70 -7.63
N GLU A 229 3.34 -14.46 -8.94
CA GLU A 229 4.36 -14.89 -9.88
C GLU A 229 5.38 -13.78 -10.16
N ARG A 230 6.65 -14.18 -10.25
CA ARG A 230 7.72 -13.30 -10.70
C ARG A 230 7.55 -13.01 -12.19
N ASN A 231 7.78 -11.76 -12.55
CA ASN A 231 7.78 -11.28 -13.92
C ASN A 231 9.18 -10.77 -14.26
N SER A 232 9.68 -11.06 -15.45
CA SER A 232 11.03 -10.67 -15.88
C SER A 232 11.11 -10.23 -17.34
N GLY A 233 9.97 -9.94 -17.97
CA GLY A 233 9.91 -9.62 -19.40
C GLY A 233 10.10 -8.14 -19.77
N TYR A 234 9.91 -7.21 -18.83
CA TYR A 234 9.65 -5.80 -19.16
C TYR A 234 10.42 -4.80 -18.27
N GLY A 235 11.76 -4.79 -18.37
CA GLY A 235 12.64 -4.04 -17.47
C GLY A 235 13.16 -4.92 -16.33
N GLN A 236 13.29 -4.38 -15.12
CA GLN A 236 13.61 -5.19 -13.94
C GLN A 236 12.48 -6.17 -13.61
N SER A 237 12.87 -7.24 -12.94
CA SER A 237 11.89 -8.19 -12.43
C SER A 237 10.99 -7.55 -11.39
N SER A 238 9.77 -8.04 -11.29
CA SER A 238 8.82 -7.68 -10.24
C SER A 238 8.13 -8.94 -9.70
N LEU A 239 7.72 -8.92 -8.43
CA LEU A 239 6.95 -10.01 -7.84
C LEU A 239 5.50 -9.58 -7.58
N GLY A 240 4.58 -10.28 -8.25
CA GLY A 240 3.16 -10.20 -7.98
C GLY A 240 2.47 -8.88 -8.32
N ALA A 241 1.15 -8.87 -8.17
CA ALA A 241 0.27 -7.72 -8.38
C ALA A 241 -1.09 -7.99 -7.73
N ALA A 242 -1.83 -6.94 -7.41
CA ALA A 242 -3.21 -7.01 -6.94
C ALA A 242 -4.18 -6.51 -8.01
N TYR A 243 -5.31 -7.19 -8.15
CA TYR A 243 -6.40 -6.87 -9.06
C TYR A 243 -7.68 -6.67 -8.24
N VAL A 244 -8.20 -5.45 -8.21
CA VAL A 244 -9.41 -5.09 -7.48
C VAL A 244 -10.57 -4.98 -8.45
N PRO A 245 -11.59 -5.86 -8.38
CA PRO A 245 -12.70 -5.81 -9.32
C PRO A 245 -13.71 -4.70 -8.99
N THR A 246 -14.63 -4.47 -9.93
CA THR A 246 -15.84 -3.66 -9.77
C THR A 246 -17.10 -4.54 -9.93
N PRO A 247 -17.39 -5.49 -9.01
CA PRO A 247 -18.47 -6.46 -9.22
C PRO A 247 -19.87 -5.83 -9.27
N PHE A 248 -20.01 -4.60 -8.78
CA PHE A 248 -21.27 -3.87 -8.83
C PHE A 248 -21.49 -3.15 -10.15
N ASP A 249 -20.47 -3.15 -11.02
CA ASP A 249 -20.46 -2.56 -12.35
C ASP A 249 -20.71 -1.04 -12.29
N TYR A 250 -21.26 -0.43 -13.34
CA TYR A 250 -21.66 0.98 -13.35
C TYR A 250 -23.17 1.19 -13.26
N ILE A 251 -23.57 2.44 -13.04
CA ILE A 251 -24.94 2.88 -13.22
C ILE A 251 -25.12 3.43 -14.65
N PRO A 252 -25.85 2.73 -15.54
CA PRO A 252 -26.13 3.25 -16.88
C PRO A 252 -26.98 4.52 -16.85
N SER A 253 -26.90 5.33 -17.92
CA SER A 253 -27.60 6.62 -18.03
C SER A 253 -29.13 6.53 -17.90
N ASN A 254 -29.71 5.35 -18.13
CA ASN A 254 -31.14 5.06 -18.02
C ASN A 254 -31.55 4.32 -16.74
N LYS A 255 -30.64 4.21 -15.75
CA LYS A 255 -30.88 3.56 -14.46
C LYS A 255 -30.71 4.56 -13.31
N ASP A 256 -31.08 4.11 -12.10
CA ASP A 256 -31.01 4.89 -10.87
C ASP A 256 -30.03 4.27 -9.86
N GLU A 257 -29.84 4.96 -8.73
CA GLU A 257 -28.89 4.58 -7.68
C GLU A 257 -29.20 3.24 -7.00
N LYS A 258 -30.43 2.72 -7.15
CA LYS A 258 -30.87 1.48 -6.49
C LYS A 258 -30.11 0.27 -7.01
N LEU A 259 -29.56 0.34 -8.23
CA LEU A 259 -28.68 -0.69 -8.78
C LEU A 259 -27.52 -1.02 -7.82
N ILE A 260 -27.03 -0.02 -7.10
CA ILE A 260 -25.97 -0.15 -6.10
C ILE A 260 -26.55 -0.32 -4.69
N LEU A 261 -27.50 0.54 -4.29
CA LEU A 261 -28.04 0.57 -2.93
C LEU A 261 -28.77 -0.71 -2.53
N ASP A 262 -29.37 -1.42 -3.48
CA ASP A 262 -30.04 -2.69 -3.23
C ASP A 262 -29.06 -3.87 -3.20
N ARG A 263 -27.80 -3.71 -3.58
CA ARG A 263 -26.82 -4.81 -3.60
C ARG A 263 -25.93 -4.82 -2.37
N VAL A 264 -25.62 -3.65 -1.80
CA VAL A 264 -24.79 -3.56 -0.58
C VAL A 264 -25.42 -4.36 0.57
N GLY A 265 -24.57 -5.12 1.29
CA GLY A 265 -24.96 -5.90 2.47
C GLY A 265 -25.71 -7.19 2.18
N LYS A 266 -25.84 -7.60 0.90
CA LYS A 266 -26.54 -8.84 0.51
C LYS A 266 -25.62 -10.02 0.19
N SER A 267 -24.31 -9.80 0.11
CA SER A 267 -23.32 -10.84 -0.19
C SER A 267 -21.94 -10.48 0.35
N ASN A 268 -21.04 -11.46 0.41
CA ASN A 268 -19.62 -11.29 0.77
C ASN A 268 -18.78 -10.78 -0.42
N ILE A 269 -19.40 -10.07 -1.36
CA ILE A 269 -18.75 -9.50 -2.54
C ILE A 269 -18.28 -8.09 -2.17
N VAL A 270 -17.12 -7.68 -2.66
CA VAL A 270 -16.65 -6.30 -2.49
C VAL A 270 -17.64 -5.33 -3.16
N ALA A 271 -18.12 -4.35 -2.40
CA ALA A 271 -19.03 -3.32 -2.92
C ALA A 271 -18.23 -2.27 -3.70
N SER A 272 -17.80 -2.63 -4.90
CA SER A 272 -16.94 -1.82 -5.77
C SER A 272 -17.62 -1.60 -7.12
N PHE A 273 -17.69 -0.35 -7.55
CA PHE A 273 -18.38 0.09 -8.76
C PHE A 273 -17.66 1.29 -9.40
N PHE A 274 -18.09 1.64 -10.62
CA PHE A 274 -17.63 2.85 -11.28
C PHE A 274 -18.79 3.76 -11.70
N PHE A 275 -18.50 5.04 -11.85
CA PHE A 275 -19.47 6.08 -12.14
C PHE A 275 -18.90 7.07 -13.15
N HIS A 276 -19.75 7.56 -14.05
CA HIS A 276 -19.36 8.54 -15.06
C HIS A 276 -19.78 9.95 -14.60
N PRO A 277 -18.84 10.85 -14.26
CA PRO A 277 -19.17 12.18 -13.72
C PRO A 277 -20.09 13.01 -14.61
N PHE A 278 -19.96 12.89 -15.94
CA PHE A 278 -20.77 13.64 -16.89
C PHE A 278 -22.28 13.35 -16.79
N LEU A 279 -22.71 12.26 -16.15
CA LEU A 279 -24.13 11.99 -15.87
C LEU A 279 -24.77 13.06 -14.97
N GLU A 280 -23.95 13.76 -14.19
CA GLU A 280 -24.37 14.81 -13.27
C GLU A 280 -24.59 16.17 -13.96
N PHE A 281 -24.01 16.37 -15.15
CA PHE A 281 -23.94 17.70 -15.79
C PHE A 281 -25.31 18.32 -16.08
N LYS A 282 -26.33 17.48 -16.32
CA LYS A 282 -27.72 17.92 -16.55
C LYS A 282 -28.42 18.45 -15.29
N TYR A 283 -27.84 18.25 -14.11
CA TYR A 283 -28.36 18.75 -12.84
C TYR A 283 -27.66 20.03 -12.37
N LEU A 284 -26.74 20.55 -13.18
CA LEU A 284 -25.94 21.73 -12.85
C LEU A 284 -26.42 22.95 -13.64
N ALA A 285 -26.44 24.11 -12.97
CA ALA A 285 -26.68 25.40 -13.60
C ALA A 285 -25.47 26.33 -13.41
N PRO A 286 -25.16 27.18 -14.41
CA PRO A 286 -24.09 28.16 -14.26
C PRO A 286 -24.44 29.15 -13.15
N VAL A 287 -23.43 29.55 -12.38
CA VAL A 287 -23.54 30.72 -11.51
C VAL A 287 -23.27 31.94 -12.38
N VAL A 288 -24.22 32.87 -12.40
CA VAL A 288 -24.15 34.07 -13.23
C VAL A 288 -24.17 35.34 -12.38
N ASP A 289 -23.60 36.42 -12.89
CA ASP A 289 -23.66 37.73 -12.27
C ASP A 289 -25.00 38.45 -12.52
N GLU A 290 -25.10 39.71 -12.09
CA GLU A 290 -26.31 40.53 -12.25
C GLU A 290 -26.69 40.78 -13.72
N THR A 291 -25.74 40.63 -14.65
CA THR A 291 -25.95 40.81 -16.09
C THR A 291 -26.28 39.51 -16.82
N GLY A 292 -26.17 38.37 -16.12
CA GLY A 292 -26.38 37.03 -16.68
C GLY A 292 -25.12 36.41 -17.28
N GLU A 293 -23.94 37.01 -17.09
CA GLU A 293 -22.66 36.43 -17.53
C GLU A 293 -22.13 35.41 -16.51
N SER A 294 -21.53 34.32 -16.99
CA SER A 294 -20.99 33.26 -16.12
C SER A 294 -19.87 33.78 -15.23
N ILE A 295 -20.00 33.57 -13.92
CA ILE A 295 -18.93 33.84 -12.97
C ILE A 295 -17.81 32.82 -13.17
N LEU A 296 -16.56 33.31 -13.22
CA LEU A 296 -15.37 32.47 -13.33
C LEU A 296 -14.70 32.36 -11.96
N ARG A 297 -14.36 31.12 -11.58
CA ARG A 297 -13.46 30.83 -10.45
C ARG A 297 -12.23 30.11 -11.02
N ASP A 298 -11.04 30.62 -10.74
CA ASP A 298 -9.77 30.07 -11.28
C ASP A 298 -9.77 29.89 -12.81
N GLY A 299 -10.42 30.79 -13.55
CA GLY A 299 -10.51 30.72 -15.01
C GLY A 299 -11.51 29.69 -15.57
N LEU A 300 -12.27 29.00 -14.70
CA LEU A 300 -13.33 28.07 -15.10
C LEU A 300 -14.72 28.62 -14.71
N PRO A 301 -15.74 28.48 -15.56
CA PRO A 301 -17.11 28.82 -15.21
C PRO A 301 -17.57 28.07 -13.95
N GLU A 302 -18.21 28.80 -13.06
CA GLU A 302 -18.74 28.27 -11.80
C GLU A 302 -20.14 27.69 -12.01
N TYR A 303 -20.40 26.55 -11.39
CA TYR A 303 -21.67 25.85 -11.44
C TYR A 303 -22.14 25.48 -10.04
N HIS A 304 -23.43 25.23 -9.90
CA HIS A 304 -24.03 24.68 -8.70
C HIS A 304 -25.09 23.64 -9.06
N TYR A 305 -25.40 22.75 -8.11
CA TYR A 305 -26.52 21.83 -8.23
C TYR A 305 -27.85 22.58 -8.15
N LEU A 306 -28.74 22.35 -9.12
CA LEU A 306 -30.09 22.95 -9.18
C LEU A 306 -30.95 22.63 -7.95
N SER A 307 -30.70 21.49 -7.31
CA SER A 307 -31.41 21.06 -6.11
C SER A 307 -30.54 20.07 -5.32
N GLN A 308 -30.73 20.06 -4.00
CA GLN A 308 -30.07 19.11 -3.11
C GLN A 308 -30.77 17.75 -3.16
N ASP A 309 -29.99 16.67 -3.05
CA ASP A 309 -30.46 15.29 -2.91
C ASP A 309 -31.31 14.76 -4.09
N LYS A 310 -31.17 15.37 -5.28
CA LYS A 310 -31.98 15.01 -6.46
C LYS A 310 -31.20 14.32 -7.56
N SER A 311 -29.92 14.65 -7.73
CA SER A 311 -29.08 14.02 -8.73
C SER A 311 -28.83 12.55 -8.41
N LEU A 312 -28.29 11.81 -9.38
CA LEU A 312 -28.01 10.39 -9.23
C LEU A 312 -26.91 10.17 -8.20
N LEU A 313 -25.80 10.91 -8.32
CA LEU A 313 -24.69 10.83 -7.39
C LEU A 313 -25.08 11.28 -5.97
N GLN A 314 -25.92 12.32 -5.85
CA GLN A 314 -26.37 12.79 -4.54
C GLN A 314 -27.15 11.71 -3.78
N LYS A 315 -28.16 11.12 -4.44
CA LYS A 315 -28.96 10.03 -3.85
C LYS A 315 -28.12 8.81 -3.50
N LEU A 316 -27.15 8.46 -4.36
CA LEU A 316 -26.25 7.35 -4.14
C LEU A 316 -25.40 7.56 -2.86
N VAL A 317 -24.73 8.71 -2.74
CA VAL A 317 -23.90 9.04 -1.58
C VAL A 317 -24.72 9.04 -0.29
N LEU A 318 -25.88 9.70 -0.29
CA LEU A 318 -26.79 9.74 0.86
C LEU A 318 -27.28 8.34 1.25
N GLY A 319 -27.69 7.54 0.26
CA GLY A 319 -28.20 6.19 0.48
C GLY A 319 -27.14 5.24 1.06
N LEU A 320 -25.88 5.35 0.61
CA LEU A 320 -24.77 4.55 1.13
C LEU A 320 -24.43 4.95 2.58
N LYS A 321 -24.32 6.25 2.85
CA LYS A 321 -24.11 6.76 4.22
C LYS A 321 -25.24 6.36 5.16
N ALA A 322 -26.49 6.45 4.73
CA ALA A 322 -27.66 6.03 5.51
C ALA A 322 -27.66 4.51 5.82
N LYS A 323 -26.97 3.71 5.01
CA LYS A 323 -26.75 2.27 5.25
C LYS A 323 -25.47 1.99 6.06
N HIS A 324 -24.81 3.03 6.58
CA HIS A 324 -23.56 2.98 7.33
C HIS A 324 -22.37 2.43 6.54
N TYR A 325 -22.35 2.63 5.22
CA TYR A 325 -21.20 2.35 4.38
C TYR A 325 -20.30 3.57 4.28
N SER A 326 -19.01 3.37 4.54
CA SER A 326 -17.98 4.39 4.33
C SER A 326 -17.34 4.21 2.95
N PHE A 327 -16.93 5.31 2.32
CA PHE A 327 -16.15 5.24 1.10
C PHE A 327 -14.68 4.99 1.47
N PHE A 328 -14.13 3.91 0.94
CA PHE A 328 -12.75 3.50 1.15
C PHE A 328 -11.91 3.84 -0.09
N SER A 329 -10.63 4.12 0.15
CA SER A 329 -9.63 4.05 -0.91
C SER A 329 -9.45 2.58 -1.31
N ILE A 330 -9.09 2.34 -2.58
CA ILE A 330 -8.64 1.04 -3.05
C ILE A 330 -7.45 0.54 -2.21
N GLN A 331 -6.68 1.47 -1.64
CA GLN A 331 -5.56 1.17 -0.78
C GLN A 331 -5.97 0.92 0.68
N ASP A 332 -7.14 1.36 1.14
CA ASP A 332 -7.66 0.83 2.42
C ASP A 332 -8.04 -0.64 2.28
N TYR A 333 -8.46 -1.05 1.07
CA TYR A 333 -8.77 -2.44 0.74
C TYR A 333 -7.52 -3.27 0.45
N VAL A 334 -6.52 -2.71 -0.26
CA VAL A 334 -5.21 -3.31 -0.55
C VAL A 334 -4.10 -2.38 -0.04
N PRO A 335 -3.75 -2.42 1.27
CA PRO A 335 -2.91 -1.40 1.93
C PRO A 335 -1.44 -1.41 1.55
N PHE A 336 -0.98 -2.46 0.88
CA PHE A 336 0.38 -2.54 0.38
C PHE A 336 0.36 -2.96 -1.07
N THR A 337 0.93 -2.11 -1.92
CA THR A 337 1.03 -2.35 -3.35
C THR A 337 2.36 -3.03 -3.67
N PRO A 338 2.36 -4.23 -4.27
CA PRO A 338 3.59 -4.86 -4.75
C PRO A 338 4.43 -3.90 -5.61
N ALA A 339 5.69 -3.73 -5.28
CA ALA A 339 6.56 -2.71 -5.86
C ALA A 339 7.85 -3.34 -6.39
N HIS A 340 9.01 -2.76 -6.07
CA HIS A 340 10.29 -3.12 -6.65
C HIS A 340 10.76 -4.52 -6.18
N SER A 341 11.45 -5.24 -7.06
CA SER A 341 12.23 -6.42 -6.70
C SER A 341 13.71 -6.14 -6.87
N VAL A 342 14.46 -6.21 -5.77
CA VAL A 342 15.90 -5.94 -5.77
C VAL A 342 16.66 -7.26 -5.76
N LYS A 343 17.50 -7.47 -6.78
CA LYS A 343 18.31 -8.68 -6.86
C LYS A 343 19.36 -8.71 -5.73
N LEU A 344 19.41 -9.82 -5.02
CA LEU A 344 20.38 -10.10 -3.96
C LEU A 344 21.55 -10.92 -4.50
N SER A 345 22.58 -11.07 -3.67
CA SER A 345 23.69 -12.01 -3.90
C SER A 345 23.16 -13.46 -4.03
N SER A 346 23.94 -14.39 -4.56
CA SER A 346 23.54 -15.81 -4.59
C SER A 346 23.30 -16.35 -3.17
N SER A 347 22.47 -17.39 -3.02
CA SER A 347 22.15 -17.99 -1.71
C SER A 347 23.39 -18.33 -0.87
N ALA A 348 24.40 -18.96 -1.48
CA ALA A 348 25.68 -19.29 -0.83
C ALA A 348 26.52 -18.08 -0.39
N GLN A 349 26.28 -16.91 -0.99
CA GLN A 349 26.91 -15.65 -0.64
C GLN A 349 26.09 -14.91 0.42
N GLN A 350 24.76 -15.01 0.40
CA GLN A 350 23.89 -14.42 1.42
C GLN A 350 24.12 -14.99 2.82
N ASP A 351 24.49 -16.27 2.96
CA ASP A 351 24.86 -16.85 4.26
C ASP A 351 26.12 -16.24 4.87
N LYS A 352 26.90 -15.52 4.04
CA LYS A 352 28.11 -14.81 4.42
C LYS A 352 27.89 -13.29 4.44
N GLU A 353 26.65 -12.83 4.45
CA GLU A 353 26.32 -11.40 4.45
C GLU A 353 25.33 -11.08 5.57
N LYS A 354 25.59 -9.98 6.29
CA LYS A 354 24.60 -9.33 7.16
C LYS A 354 23.92 -8.23 6.35
N MET A 355 22.62 -8.34 6.15
CA MET A 355 21.82 -7.37 5.39
C MET A 355 21.02 -6.47 6.33
N MET A 356 20.96 -5.18 6.01
CA MET A 356 20.22 -4.16 6.76
C MET A 356 19.54 -3.20 5.78
N LEU A 357 18.46 -2.56 6.22
CA LEU A 357 17.74 -1.53 5.47
C LEU A 357 17.65 -0.24 6.29
N GLY A 358 17.98 0.87 5.65
CA GLY A 358 17.79 2.20 6.22
C GLY A 358 18.41 3.27 5.36
N ASP A 359 17.89 4.50 5.48
CA ASP A 359 18.42 5.66 4.78
C ASP A 359 19.82 6.00 5.32
N VAL A 360 20.84 5.75 4.51
CA VAL A 360 22.23 6.08 4.78
C VAL A 360 22.80 7.04 3.74
N THR A 361 22.12 7.24 2.61
CA THR A 361 22.46 8.24 1.58
C THR A 361 21.96 9.64 1.94
N GLY A 362 20.92 9.73 2.77
CA GLY A 362 20.25 10.97 3.17
C GLY A 362 19.24 11.49 2.15
N ASP A 363 18.78 10.65 1.22
CA ASP A 363 17.77 11.02 0.22
C ASP A 363 16.33 10.75 0.69
N GLY A 364 16.16 10.28 1.92
CA GLY A 364 14.89 9.90 2.53
C GLY A 364 14.45 8.47 2.24
N GLN A 365 15.07 7.77 1.28
CA GLN A 365 14.71 6.40 0.91
C GLN A 365 15.60 5.38 1.63
N ALA A 366 15.07 4.17 1.87
CA ALA A 366 15.89 3.13 2.48
C ALA A 366 16.92 2.56 1.52
N ASP A 367 18.17 2.47 1.96
CA ASP A 367 19.21 1.80 1.19
C ASP A 367 19.41 0.36 1.66
N LEU A 368 19.93 -0.50 0.78
CA LEU A 368 20.34 -1.86 1.15
C LEU A 368 21.82 -1.89 1.49
N ILE A 369 22.11 -2.16 2.77
CA ILE A 369 23.48 -2.28 3.29
C ILE A 369 23.81 -3.77 3.44
N ARG A 370 24.98 -4.19 2.94
CA ARG A 370 25.49 -5.56 3.08
C ARG A 370 26.86 -5.55 3.71
N TRP A 371 27.03 -6.30 4.80
CA TRP A 371 28.32 -6.54 5.42
C TRP A 371 28.78 -7.98 5.16
N ASP A 372 29.77 -8.13 4.28
CA ASP A 372 30.35 -9.42 3.91
C ASP A 372 31.24 -9.94 5.05
N THR A 373 30.88 -11.09 5.60
CA THR A 373 31.52 -11.68 6.78
C THR A 373 32.88 -12.32 6.49
N LYS A 374 33.27 -12.45 5.22
CA LYS A 374 34.54 -13.05 4.80
C LYS A 374 35.60 -11.97 4.54
N SER A 375 35.25 -10.94 3.79
CA SER A 375 36.12 -9.84 3.37
C SER A 375 36.07 -8.64 4.32
N GLY A 376 34.99 -8.50 5.10
CA GLY A 376 34.73 -7.31 5.92
C GLY A 376 34.16 -6.12 5.12
N SER A 377 33.95 -6.28 3.82
CA SER A 377 33.42 -5.21 2.97
C SER A 377 32.00 -4.85 3.36
N ILE A 378 31.74 -3.56 3.50
CA ILE A 378 30.40 -3.00 3.69
C ILE A 378 30.03 -2.28 2.41
N THR A 379 29.03 -2.82 1.70
CA THR A 379 28.52 -2.23 0.46
C THR A 379 27.12 -1.65 0.68
N VAL A 380 26.81 -0.59 -0.06
CA VAL A 380 25.50 0.06 -0.05
C VAL A 380 24.96 0.13 -1.46
N THR A 381 23.72 -0.28 -1.62
CA THR A 381 22.92 -0.16 -2.85
C THR A 381 21.86 0.91 -2.60
N PRO A 382 22.00 2.11 -3.21
CA PRO A 382 21.02 3.17 -3.03
C PRO A 382 19.60 2.77 -3.43
N GLY A 383 18.63 3.12 -2.60
CA GLY A 383 17.21 2.90 -2.87
C GLY A 383 16.65 3.85 -3.93
N SER A 384 15.67 3.39 -4.71
CA SER A 384 14.89 4.22 -5.62
C SER A 384 13.49 3.62 -5.75
N TYR A 385 12.65 3.85 -4.75
CA TYR A 385 11.30 3.28 -4.66
C TYR A 385 10.20 4.23 -5.11
N ASN A 386 10.54 5.51 -5.32
CA ASN A 386 9.61 6.51 -5.85
C ASN A 386 9.40 6.43 -7.37
N GLY A 387 10.27 5.73 -8.09
CA GLY A 387 10.20 5.50 -9.53
C GLY A 387 9.18 4.43 -9.94
N MET A 388 9.29 3.98 -11.19
CA MET A 388 8.50 2.84 -11.67
C MET A 388 9.08 1.53 -11.14
N ARG A 389 8.22 0.59 -10.74
CA ARG A 389 8.67 -0.64 -10.05
C ARG A 389 9.61 -1.55 -10.85
N ASN A 390 9.69 -1.38 -12.16
CA ASN A 390 10.58 -2.08 -13.08
C ASN A 390 11.85 -1.29 -13.44
N GLU A 391 12.10 -0.14 -12.80
CA GLU A 391 13.36 0.59 -12.91
C GLU A 391 14.45 -0.06 -12.03
N PRO A 392 15.72 0.01 -12.45
CA PRO A 392 16.83 -0.47 -11.64
C PRO A 392 17.02 0.38 -10.38
N GLN A 393 17.40 -0.29 -9.30
CA GLN A 393 17.92 0.38 -8.11
C GLN A 393 19.34 0.93 -8.35
N GLY A 394 19.87 1.70 -7.41
CA GLY A 394 21.23 2.20 -7.45
C GLY A 394 22.27 1.08 -7.55
N SER A 395 23.45 1.39 -8.07
CA SER A 395 24.55 0.41 -8.14
C SER A 395 25.20 0.21 -6.76
N PRO A 396 25.55 -1.03 -6.36
CA PRO A 396 26.26 -1.28 -5.12
C PRO A 396 27.63 -0.60 -5.12
N ALA A 397 27.96 0.12 -4.05
CA ALA A 397 29.26 0.75 -3.84
C ALA A 397 29.89 0.32 -2.50
N LEU A 398 31.22 0.18 -2.46
CA LEU A 398 31.95 -0.06 -1.21
C LEU A 398 32.01 1.21 -0.37
N TRP A 399 31.46 1.17 0.85
CA TRP A 399 31.36 2.33 1.74
C TRP A 399 32.29 2.24 2.94
N ALA A 400 32.64 1.04 3.38
CA ALA A 400 33.62 0.80 4.44
C ALA A 400 34.20 -0.62 4.36
N ASN A 401 35.28 -0.86 5.10
CA ASN A 401 35.81 -2.19 5.34
C ASN A 401 36.03 -2.39 6.84
N VAL A 402 35.24 -3.27 7.44
CA VAL A 402 35.32 -3.62 8.87
C VAL A 402 35.38 -5.14 8.96
N ALA A 403 36.48 -5.66 9.49
CA ALA A 403 36.67 -7.09 9.60
C ALA A 403 35.58 -7.73 10.48
N TYR A 404 34.90 -8.74 9.94
CA TYR A 404 33.94 -9.52 10.71
C TYR A 404 34.66 -10.53 11.60
N LYS A 405 34.21 -10.65 12.85
CA LYS A 405 34.59 -11.71 13.78
C LYS A 405 33.35 -12.52 14.13
N ALA A 406 33.49 -13.83 14.27
CA ALA A 406 32.38 -14.70 14.64
C ALA A 406 31.74 -14.23 15.97
N GLY A 407 30.44 -13.94 15.95
CA GLY A 407 29.73 -13.34 17.08
C GLY A 407 29.63 -11.82 17.03
N ALA A 408 30.16 -11.15 16.00
CA ALA A 408 29.92 -9.73 15.78
C ALA A 408 28.49 -9.50 15.25
N ALA A 409 27.90 -8.38 15.62
CA ALA A 409 26.58 -7.96 15.17
C ALA A 409 26.59 -6.49 14.75
N ALA A 410 25.69 -6.14 13.83
CA ALA A 410 25.53 -4.79 13.33
C ALA A 410 24.06 -4.40 13.26
N ALA A 411 23.80 -3.10 13.36
CA ALA A 411 22.49 -2.49 13.19
C ALA A 411 22.63 -1.07 12.65
N LEU A 412 21.60 -0.60 11.96
CA LEU A 412 21.46 0.80 11.60
C LEU A 412 20.61 1.52 12.65
N GLY A 413 20.94 2.77 12.91
CA GLY A 413 20.12 3.65 13.71
C GLY A 413 20.68 5.05 13.85
N SER A 414 19.79 5.98 14.15
CA SER A 414 20.06 7.41 14.28
C SER A 414 19.75 7.89 15.70
N SER A 415 20.20 9.11 16.03
CA SER A 415 19.84 9.81 17.26
C SER A 415 18.43 10.42 17.21
N SER A 416 17.88 10.64 16.01
CA SER A 416 16.56 11.22 15.79
C SER A 416 15.88 10.64 14.54
N LYS A 417 14.57 10.85 14.38
CA LYS A 417 13.80 10.36 13.21
C LYS A 417 14.21 10.98 11.87
N GLU A 418 14.83 12.16 11.88
CA GLU A 418 15.17 12.94 10.68
C GLU A 418 16.64 12.82 10.26
N ASP A 419 17.43 12.03 10.99
CA ASP A 419 18.86 11.88 10.76
C ASP A 419 19.17 10.69 9.84
N ILE A 420 20.14 10.89 8.94
CA ILE A 420 20.82 9.82 8.19
C ILE A 420 21.29 8.73 9.17
N SER A 421 20.98 7.48 8.85
CA SER A 421 21.27 6.35 9.73
C SER A 421 22.79 6.15 9.89
N SER A 422 23.24 5.97 11.13
CA SER A 422 24.60 5.53 11.43
C SER A 422 24.67 4.01 11.48
N LEU A 423 25.81 3.45 11.10
CA LEU A 423 26.10 2.02 11.25
C LEU A 423 26.74 1.76 12.62
N TRP A 424 26.16 0.86 13.38
CA TRP A 424 26.66 0.43 14.68
C TRP A 424 27.15 -1.00 14.59
N ILE A 425 28.36 -1.27 15.08
CA ILE A 425 28.97 -2.60 15.09
C ILE A 425 29.44 -2.92 16.50
N LEU A 426 29.05 -4.09 17.00
CA LEU A 426 29.58 -4.66 18.23
C LEU A 426 30.42 -5.90 17.89
N GLN A 427 31.71 -5.82 18.19
CA GLN A 427 32.63 -6.94 18.06
C GLN A 427 32.58 -7.83 19.31
N PRO A 428 32.84 -9.14 19.19
CA PRO A 428 32.83 -10.07 20.32
C PRO A 428 33.88 -9.76 21.40
N SER A 429 34.90 -8.98 21.05
CA SER A 429 35.87 -8.43 22.00
C SER A 429 35.29 -7.36 22.94
N GLY A 430 34.05 -6.92 22.73
CA GLY A 430 33.45 -5.81 23.45
C GLY A 430 33.81 -4.45 22.84
N MET A 431 34.25 -4.39 21.59
CA MET A 431 34.41 -3.10 20.91
C MET A 431 33.07 -2.69 20.29
N LEU A 432 32.46 -1.62 20.82
CA LEU A 432 31.28 -1.00 20.25
C LEU A 432 31.72 0.21 19.41
N GLU A 433 31.36 0.22 18.14
CA GLU A 433 31.79 1.23 17.18
C GLU A 433 30.57 1.84 16.47
N ARG A 434 30.61 3.15 16.31
CA ARG A 434 29.65 3.91 15.51
C ARG A 434 30.38 4.48 14.30
N PHE A 435 29.82 4.24 13.12
CA PHE A 435 30.23 4.80 11.86
C PHE A 435 29.14 5.74 11.36
N SER A 436 29.46 7.02 11.21
CA SER A 436 28.54 8.01 10.62
C SER A 436 28.62 7.95 9.11
N SER A 437 27.49 8.15 8.44
CA SER A 437 27.42 8.33 6.99
C SER A 437 27.58 9.80 6.62
N ASP A 438 28.28 10.07 5.51
CA ASP A 438 28.29 11.38 4.82
C ASP A 438 27.45 11.36 3.52
N GLY A 439 26.64 10.32 3.33
CA GLY A 439 25.85 10.05 2.13
C GLY A 439 26.58 9.26 1.05
N GLN A 440 27.89 9.01 1.21
CA GLN A 440 28.70 8.27 0.23
C GLN A 440 29.61 7.20 0.84
N ARG A 441 29.91 7.29 2.14
CA ARG A 441 30.74 6.33 2.87
C ARG A 441 30.43 6.32 4.35
N PHE A 442 30.85 5.25 5.02
CA PHE A 442 30.83 5.17 6.48
C PHE A 442 32.22 5.50 7.04
N SER A 443 32.28 6.46 7.96
CA SER A 443 33.51 6.82 8.68
C SER A 443 33.36 6.53 10.18
N LEU A 444 34.35 5.87 10.77
CA LEU A 444 34.36 5.61 12.22
C LEU A 444 34.38 6.95 12.96
N THR A 445 33.35 7.21 13.77
CA THR A 445 33.22 8.45 14.54
C THR A 445 33.38 8.22 16.03
N ASN A 446 32.99 7.04 16.53
CA ASN A 446 33.15 6.69 17.93
C ASN A 446 33.53 5.22 18.10
N SER A 447 34.31 4.94 19.14
CA SER A 447 34.73 3.60 19.53
C SER A 447 34.78 3.53 21.05
N TRP A 448 34.11 2.53 21.63
CA TRP A 448 34.00 2.34 23.07
C TRP A 448 34.32 0.91 23.45
N LYS A 449 35.01 0.75 24.59
CA LYS A 449 35.23 -0.57 25.19
C LYS A 449 34.05 -0.90 26.10
N THR A 450 33.48 -2.07 25.86
CA THR A 450 32.41 -2.70 26.62
C THR A 450 32.84 -4.09 27.07
N GLU A 451 31.94 -4.82 27.73
CA GLU A 451 32.19 -6.22 28.06
C GLU A 451 32.25 -7.10 26.79
N PRO A 452 33.21 -8.03 26.70
CA PRO A 452 33.28 -9.00 25.60
C PRO A 452 32.04 -9.90 25.55
N ARG A 453 31.32 -9.91 24.42
CA ARG A 453 30.08 -10.68 24.23
C ARG A 453 29.86 -11.03 22.77
N SER A 454 29.57 -12.30 22.48
CA SER A 454 29.09 -12.73 21.16
C SER A 454 27.58 -12.50 21.04
N CYS A 455 27.16 -11.94 19.92
CA CYS A 455 25.82 -11.40 19.72
C CYS A 455 25.13 -12.05 18.52
N ALA A 456 23.86 -12.43 18.69
CA ALA A 456 23.00 -12.88 17.59
C ALA A 456 22.43 -11.67 16.81
N ASN A 457 22.00 -10.64 17.53
CA ASN A 457 21.29 -9.49 17.00
C ASN A 457 21.63 -8.23 17.79
N LEU A 458 21.87 -7.12 17.08
CA LEU A 458 22.04 -5.79 17.66
C LEU A 458 20.82 -4.93 17.31
N PHE A 459 20.44 -4.02 18.21
CA PHE A 459 19.35 -3.07 18.02
C PHE A 459 19.82 -1.69 18.49
N VAL A 460 19.43 -0.66 17.77
CA VAL A 460 19.69 0.74 18.11
C VAL A 460 18.34 1.39 18.38
N LEU A 461 18.13 1.83 19.62
CA LEU A 461 16.82 2.24 20.14
C LEU A 461 16.89 3.71 20.57
N PRO A 462 16.45 4.66 19.74
CA PRO A 462 16.41 6.08 20.08
C PRO A 462 15.53 6.34 21.31
N GLN A 463 15.92 7.30 22.15
CA GLN A 463 15.18 7.76 23.32
C GLN A 463 14.87 9.26 23.21
N THR A 464 13.95 9.76 24.03
CA THR A 464 13.40 11.13 23.92
C THR A 464 14.42 12.25 24.08
N ASP A 465 15.47 12.01 24.86
CA ASP A 465 16.43 13.06 25.26
C ASP A 465 17.68 13.08 24.37
N GLY A 466 17.62 12.43 23.20
CA GLY A 466 18.75 12.22 22.29
C GLY A 466 19.70 11.09 22.72
N ASP A 467 19.40 10.43 23.83
CA ASP A 467 20.07 9.21 24.28
C ASP A 467 19.73 8.04 23.33
N VAL A 468 20.67 7.11 23.19
CA VAL A 468 20.50 5.92 22.36
C VAL A 468 20.79 4.68 23.21
N VAL A 469 19.84 3.74 23.25
CA VAL A 469 20.08 2.42 23.83
C VAL A 469 20.54 1.47 22.72
N VAL A 470 21.78 1.00 22.80
CA VAL A 470 22.30 -0.08 21.95
C VAL A 470 22.09 -1.39 22.68
N ALA A 471 21.12 -2.19 22.23
CA ALA A 471 20.75 -3.45 22.87
C ALA A 471 21.22 -4.64 22.03
N GLY A 472 21.54 -5.75 22.69
CA GLY A 472 21.95 -6.97 22.00
C GLY A 472 21.41 -8.23 22.65
N LEU A 473 21.09 -9.21 21.81
CA LEU A 473 20.78 -10.58 22.24
C LEU A 473 22.04 -11.43 22.07
N THR A 474 22.44 -12.17 23.10
CA THR A 474 23.60 -13.07 23.03
C THR A 474 23.40 -14.19 22.00
N THR A 475 24.48 -14.77 21.50
CA THR A 475 24.42 -15.85 20.49
C THR A 475 23.63 -17.09 20.96
N ASP A 476 23.72 -17.41 22.26
CA ASP A 476 22.92 -18.47 22.90
C ASP A 476 21.47 -18.04 23.20
N ARG A 477 21.12 -16.78 22.94
CA ARG A 477 19.81 -16.17 23.16
C ARG A 477 19.30 -16.29 24.60
N LEU A 478 20.22 -16.40 25.57
CA LEU A 478 19.91 -16.48 27.01
C LEU A 478 19.99 -15.13 27.72
N GLN A 479 20.60 -14.11 27.12
CA GLN A 479 20.70 -12.78 27.73
C GLN A 479 20.38 -11.64 26.76
N LEU A 480 19.57 -10.70 27.25
CA LEU A 480 19.42 -9.36 26.68
C LEU A 480 20.33 -8.41 27.45
N PHE A 481 21.31 -7.81 26.78
CA PHE A 481 22.18 -6.78 27.34
C PHE A 481 21.94 -5.45 26.62
N GLY A 482 22.44 -4.36 27.19
CA GLY A 482 22.39 -3.08 26.51
C GLY A 482 23.36 -2.06 27.07
N TYR A 483 23.55 -0.99 26.31
CA TYR A 483 24.37 0.15 26.66
C TYR A 483 23.61 1.43 26.35
N VAL A 484 23.62 2.39 27.28
CA VAL A 484 23.12 3.74 27.03
C VAL A 484 24.28 4.57 26.52
N VAL A 485 24.11 5.15 25.33
CA VAL A 485 25.01 6.13 24.73
C VAL A 485 24.39 7.51 24.92
N SER A 486 25.02 8.33 25.76
CA SER A 486 24.56 9.68 26.08
C SER A 486 25.73 10.64 26.08
N LYS A 487 25.64 11.71 25.29
CA LYS A 487 26.68 12.77 25.20
C LYS A 487 28.09 12.21 24.98
N GLY A 488 28.22 11.17 24.15
CA GLY A 488 29.49 10.51 23.83
C GLY A 488 30.01 9.50 24.86
N LEU A 489 29.32 9.35 26.00
CA LEU A 489 29.64 8.36 27.04
C LEU A 489 28.78 7.11 26.88
N VAL A 490 29.34 5.96 27.26
CA VAL A 490 28.66 4.67 27.25
C VAL A 490 28.57 4.11 28.65
N LYS A 491 27.36 3.72 29.06
CA LYS A 491 27.09 3.09 30.36
C LYS A 491 26.33 1.76 30.17
N PRO A 492 26.74 0.67 30.83
CA PRO A 492 26.07 -0.63 30.69
C PRO A 492 24.73 -0.65 31.42
N ILE A 493 23.75 -1.31 30.81
CA ILE A 493 22.48 -1.71 31.42
C ILE A 493 22.69 -3.13 31.95
N LYS A 494 22.29 -3.39 33.20
CA LYS A 494 22.36 -4.71 33.82
C LYS A 494 21.66 -5.75 32.92
N PRO A 495 22.36 -6.81 32.46
CA PRO A 495 21.77 -7.78 31.54
C PRO A 495 20.56 -8.50 32.14
N TYR A 496 19.52 -8.67 31.33
CA TYR A 496 18.37 -9.51 31.64
C TYR A 496 18.66 -10.95 31.21
N THR A 497 18.52 -11.90 32.12
CA THR A 497 18.72 -13.33 31.83
C THR A 497 17.37 -14.01 31.62
N PHE A 498 17.19 -14.68 30.49
CA PHE A 498 16.01 -15.48 30.21
C PHE A 498 16.13 -16.84 30.90
N ASN A 499 15.00 -17.38 31.38
CA ASN A 499 14.96 -18.71 31.98
C ASN A 499 15.28 -19.83 30.96
N ASN A 500 14.99 -19.58 29.68
CA ASN A 500 15.23 -20.49 28.56
C ASN A 500 15.64 -19.65 27.33
N GLU A 501 16.15 -20.33 26.30
CA GLU A 501 16.44 -19.70 25.01
C GLU A 501 15.23 -18.91 24.48
N LEU A 502 15.43 -17.63 24.13
CA LEU A 502 14.39 -16.82 23.53
C LEU A 502 14.22 -17.18 22.04
N THR A 503 13.33 -18.11 21.71
CA THR A 503 13.13 -18.56 20.32
C THR A 503 12.39 -17.55 19.43
N ALA A 504 11.54 -16.71 20.02
CA ALA A 504 10.82 -15.67 19.29
C ALA A 504 11.75 -14.50 18.89
N GLU A 505 11.44 -13.84 17.78
CA GLU A 505 12.22 -12.68 17.30
C GLU A 505 12.00 -11.47 18.23
N LEU A 506 13.07 -10.70 18.48
CA LEU A 506 13.00 -9.39 19.11
C LEU A 506 12.88 -8.33 18.02
N GLN A 507 12.01 -7.36 18.22
CA GLN A 507 11.83 -6.23 17.32
C GLN A 507 11.72 -4.93 18.10
N PRO A 508 12.27 -3.81 17.58
CA PRO A 508 12.05 -2.49 18.14
C PRO A 508 10.56 -2.14 18.15
N ARG A 509 10.13 -1.44 19.18
CA ARG A 509 8.76 -0.94 19.32
C ARG A 509 8.75 0.46 19.92
N LYS A 510 7.96 1.37 19.35
CA LYS A 510 7.77 2.72 19.88
C LYS A 510 6.96 2.64 21.19
N LEU A 511 7.38 3.40 22.18
CA LEU A 511 6.75 3.49 23.49
C LEU A 511 5.90 4.76 23.57
N ASP A 512 4.93 4.78 24.49
CA ASP A 512 4.03 5.94 24.70
C ASP A 512 4.79 7.21 25.09
N ASN A 513 5.95 7.07 25.72
CA ASN A 513 6.83 8.20 26.06
C ASN A 513 7.60 8.74 24.84
N GLY A 514 7.53 8.11 23.67
CA GLY A 514 8.24 8.50 22.44
C GLY A 514 9.59 7.83 22.23
N GLY A 515 10.13 7.12 23.23
CA GLY A 515 11.34 6.29 23.09
C GLY A 515 11.05 4.92 22.47
N PHE A 516 12.07 4.07 22.39
CA PHE A 516 11.95 2.71 21.88
C PHE A 516 12.34 1.65 22.91
N GLY A 517 11.61 0.54 22.91
CA GLY A 517 11.95 -0.69 23.62
C GLY A 517 12.00 -1.89 22.67
N LEU A 518 12.11 -3.09 23.23
CA LEU A 518 12.10 -4.34 22.47
C LEU A 518 10.88 -5.17 22.81
N PHE A 519 10.22 -5.68 21.77
CA PHE A 519 9.06 -6.54 21.89
C PHE A 519 9.35 -7.94 21.34
N SER A 520 8.74 -8.95 21.94
CA SER A 520 8.70 -10.30 21.37
C SER A 520 7.35 -10.97 21.61
N SER A 521 6.85 -11.65 20.58
CA SER A 521 5.64 -12.46 20.65
C SER A 521 5.87 -13.81 19.95
N ARG A 522 5.15 -14.83 20.41
CA ARG A 522 5.08 -16.10 19.68
C ARG A 522 4.21 -15.91 18.43
N SER A 523 4.51 -16.68 17.38
CA SER A 523 3.59 -16.81 16.24
C SER A 523 2.21 -17.25 16.75
N GLY A 524 1.13 -16.73 16.17
CA GLY A 524 -0.24 -17.05 16.62
C GLY A 524 -0.77 -16.13 17.72
N ALA A 525 0.10 -15.49 18.51
CA ALA A 525 -0.32 -14.75 19.69
C ALA A 525 -0.78 -13.32 19.36
N ALA A 526 -1.74 -12.81 20.14
CA ALA A 526 -2.14 -11.40 20.21
C ALA A 526 -1.54 -10.66 21.43
N LYS A 527 -0.53 -11.27 22.03
CA LYS A 527 0.17 -10.77 23.22
C LYS A 527 1.65 -11.08 23.15
N GLY A 528 2.44 -10.34 23.90
CA GLY A 528 3.87 -10.56 23.98
C GLY A 528 4.49 -9.91 25.21
N ILE A 529 5.81 -9.89 25.22
CA ILE A 529 6.61 -9.31 26.28
C ILE A 529 7.39 -8.13 25.71
N GLN A 530 7.33 -7.02 26.43
CA GLN A 530 8.02 -5.78 26.15
C GLN A 530 9.16 -5.60 27.17
N TRP A 531 10.36 -5.29 26.72
CA TRP A 531 11.50 -4.88 27.54
C TRP A 531 11.84 -3.43 27.27
N ASN A 532 11.79 -2.62 28.32
CA ASN A 532 12.13 -1.21 28.29
C ASN A 532 13.37 -0.99 29.15
N ALA A 533 14.33 -0.22 28.64
CA ALA A 533 15.47 0.21 29.44
C ALA A 533 15.02 1.30 30.42
N ASP A 534 15.23 1.09 31.72
CA ASP A 534 15.13 2.16 32.70
C ASP A 534 16.47 2.89 32.77
N LEU A 535 16.51 4.11 32.25
CA LEU A 535 17.74 4.91 32.18
C LEU A 535 18.18 5.48 33.55
N THR A 536 17.32 5.41 34.57
CA THR A 536 17.65 5.84 35.94
C THR A 536 18.27 4.69 36.73
N THR A 537 17.67 3.50 36.70
CA THR A 537 18.17 2.34 37.44
C THR A 537 19.21 1.54 36.66
N MET A 538 19.34 1.78 35.35
CA MET A 538 20.18 1.01 34.43
C MET A 538 19.82 -0.48 34.40
N GLU A 539 18.52 -0.79 34.43
CA GLU A 539 17.98 -2.15 34.37
C GLU A 539 16.91 -2.29 33.28
N TRP A 540 16.67 -3.53 32.82
CA TRP A 540 15.56 -3.85 31.93
C TRP A 540 14.28 -4.08 32.73
N LYS A 541 13.23 -3.32 32.40
CA LYS A 541 11.87 -3.53 32.90
C LYS A 541 11.07 -4.35 31.91
N GLN A 542 10.57 -5.50 32.37
CA GLN A 542 9.71 -6.38 31.59
C GLN A 542 8.24 -6.03 31.85
N ASN A 543 7.47 -5.87 30.78
CA ASN A 543 6.03 -5.65 30.83
C ASN A 543 5.33 -6.66 29.91
N LYS A 544 4.19 -7.19 30.35
CA LYS A 544 3.30 -7.96 29.46
C LYS A 544 2.49 -6.96 28.63
N GLN A 545 2.39 -7.22 27.34
CA GLN A 545 1.59 -6.43 26.44
C GLN A 545 0.48 -7.29 25.84
N GLU A 546 -0.74 -6.79 25.95
CA GLU A 546 -1.88 -7.28 25.17
C GLU A 546 -2.23 -6.24 24.12
N LEU A 547 -2.54 -6.71 22.91
CA LEU A 547 -2.83 -5.83 21.76
C LEU A 547 -4.33 -5.73 21.48
N GLY A 548 -5.18 -6.55 22.10
CA GLY A 548 -6.63 -6.51 21.84
C GLY A 548 -7.03 -6.88 20.41
N ILE A 549 -6.18 -7.60 19.69
CA ILE A 549 -6.46 -8.18 18.36
C ILE A 549 -6.75 -9.70 18.49
N PRO A 550 -7.39 -10.34 17.50
CA PRO A 550 -7.58 -11.79 17.48
C PRO A 550 -6.27 -12.59 17.51
N ASN A 551 -6.30 -13.78 18.12
CA ASN A 551 -5.21 -14.77 18.01
C ASN A 551 -5.37 -15.53 16.69
N GLU A 552 -4.37 -15.43 15.81
CA GLU A 552 -4.37 -16.00 14.47
C GLU A 552 -2.94 -16.34 14.05
N ASP A 553 -2.75 -17.37 13.24
CA ASP A 553 -1.43 -17.80 12.76
C ASP A 553 -0.67 -16.66 12.07
N GLY A 554 0.64 -16.60 12.36
CA GLY A 554 1.52 -15.59 11.82
C GLY A 554 2.25 -14.79 12.89
N VAL A 555 3.28 -14.08 12.43
CA VAL A 555 4.11 -13.21 13.27
C VAL A 555 3.59 -11.79 13.27
N LEU A 556 3.81 -11.08 14.38
CA LEU A 556 3.49 -9.67 14.49
C LEU A 556 4.66 -8.80 14.05
N ARG A 557 4.34 -7.69 13.38
CA ARG A 557 5.21 -6.59 13.03
C ARG A 557 4.52 -5.27 13.37
N PHE A 558 5.33 -4.25 13.57
CA PHE A 558 4.87 -2.92 13.97
C PHE A 558 5.48 -1.88 13.05
N GLY A 559 4.73 -0.81 12.79
CA GLY A 559 5.10 0.29 11.92
C GLY A 559 3.99 1.33 11.90
N ASP A 560 4.28 2.50 11.37
CA ASP A 560 3.25 3.51 11.07
C ASP A 560 2.81 3.30 9.62
N PHE A 561 1.78 2.49 9.39
CA PHE A 561 1.44 2.03 8.03
C PHE A 561 0.52 3.01 7.30
N ASN A 562 -0.22 3.84 8.04
CA ASN A 562 -1.11 4.85 7.47
C ASN A 562 -0.52 6.28 7.52
N GLY A 563 0.58 6.51 8.25
CA GLY A 563 1.26 7.80 8.39
C GLY A 563 0.63 8.74 9.41
N ASP A 564 -0.17 8.25 10.35
CA ASP A 564 -0.83 9.08 11.37
C ASP A 564 0.06 9.33 12.62
N GLY A 565 1.30 8.82 12.60
CA GLY A 565 2.28 8.96 13.68
C GLY A 565 2.15 7.90 14.78
N ARG A 566 1.13 7.04 14.72
CA ARG A 566 0.88 5.95 15.67
C ARG A 566 1.48 4.65 15.14
N GLU A 567 1.72 3.73 16.06
CA GLU A 567 2.27 2.43 15.71
C GLU A 567 1.13 1.41 15.55
N ASP A 568 0.93 1.01 14.30
CA ASP A 568 0.00 0.00 13.83
C ASP A 568 0.57 -1.42 13.97
N VAL A 569 -0.29 -2.41 13.78
CA VAL A 569 0.09 -3.83 13.83
C VAL A 569 -0.18 -4.50 12.49
N LEU A 570 0.82 -5.22 12.00
CA LEU A 570 0.73 -6.13 10.88
C LEU A 570 0.92 -7.57 11.38
N ARG A 571 -0.06 -8.42 11.12
CA ARG A 571 0.09 -9.88 11.26
C ARG A 571 0.45 -10.45 9.89
N TRP A 572 1.49 -11.28 9.83
CA TRP A 572 1.92 -11.93 8.60
C TRP A 572 2.04 -13.44 8.78
N ASN A 573 1.32 -14.19 7.95
CA ASN A 573 1.42 -15.64 7.86
C ASN A 573 2.30 -16.01 6.66
N ALA A 574 3.53 -16.45 6.95
CA ALA A 574 4.52 -16.80 5.92
C ALA A 574 4.17 -18.06 5.12
N GLU A 575 3.34 -18.96 5.67
CA GLU A 575 2.92 -20.20 4.99
C GLU A 575 1.87 -19.91 3.92
N THR A 576 0.91 -19.04 4.24
CA THR A 576 -0.18 -18.67 3.32
C THR A 576 0.12 -17.41 2.51
N GLY A 577 1.15 -16.63 2.87
CA GLY A 577 1.43 -15.32 2.29
C GLY A 577 0.38 -14.27 2.61
N ARG A 578 -0.49 -14.51 3.60
CA ARG A 578 -1.56 -13.59 4.00
C ARG A 578 -1.08 -12.59 5.03
N PHE A 579 -1.62 -11.38 4.92
CA PHE A 579 -1.33 -10.26 5.80
C PHE A 579 -2.63 -9.70 6.35
N THR A 580 -2.62 -9.27 7.62
CA THR A 580 -3.74 -8.58 8.26
C THR A 580 -3.23 -7.32 8.94
N VAL A 581 -3.82 -6.18 8.63
CA VAL A 581 -3.41 -4.86 9.12
C VAL A 581 -4.44 -4.38 10.14
N TYR A 582 -3.95 -3.96 11.30
CA TYR A 582 -4.73 -3.35 12.35
C TYR A 582 -4.18 -1.96 12.63
N LEU A 583 -5.03 -0.94 12.48
CA LEU A 583 -4.66 0.45 12.77
C LEU A 583 -4.82 0.75 14.25
N ASN A 584 -3.94 1.59 14.77
CA ASN A 584 -4.01 2.08 16.14
C ASN A 584 -4.95 3.28 16.24
N ASN A 585 -6.02 3.14 17.02
CA ASN A 585 -7.06 4.15 17.10
C ASN A 585 -6.69 5.29 18.06
N LYS A 586 -7.24 6.49 17.85
CA LYS A 586 -7.02 7.66 18.73
C LYS A 586 -7.43 7.41 20.19
N GLU A 587 -8.45 6.58 20.40
CA GLU A 587 -9.00 6.21 21.71
C GLU A 587 -8.16 5.14 22.44
N GLY A 588 -7.11 4.63 21.79
CA GLY A 588 -6.34 3.47 22.25
C GLY A 588 -6.94 2.15 21.74
N GLY A 589 -6.08 1.16 21.51
CA GLY A 589 -6.46 -0.13 20.94
C GLY A 589 -6.32 -0.19 19.42
N TYR A 590 -6.68 -1.33 18.85
CA TYR A 590 -6.44 -1.64 17.44
C TYR A 590 -7.73 -2.05 16.72
N SER A 591 -7.95 -1.54 15.52
CA SER A 591 -9.08 -1.91 14.66
C SER A 591 -8.60 -2.51 13.34
N LEU A 592 -9.28 -3.57 12.89
CA LEU A 592 -8.99 -4.18 11.59
C LEU A 592 -9.21 -3.15 10.46
N LEU A 593 -8.18 -2.93 9.65
CA LEU A 593 -8.27 -2.21 8.39
C LEU A 593 -8.60 -3.18 7.26
N SER A 594 -7.70 -4.13 7.01
CA SER A 594 -7.83 -5.08 5.89
C SER A 594 -7.01 -6.34 6.10
N SER A 595 -7.46 -7.42 5.46
CA SER A 595 -6.67 -8.63 5.21
C SER A 595 -6.41 -8.78 3.72
N PHE A 596 -5.15 -8.91 3.34
CA PHE A 596 -4.72 -8.91 1.93
C PHE A 596 -3.75 -10.07 1.63
N GLY A 597 -3.40 -10.21 0.34
CA GLY A 597 -2.59 -11.30 -0.17
C GLY A 597 -3.43 -12.50 -0.68
N PRO A 598 -2.79 -13.61 -1.07
CA PRO A 598 -1.40 -13.94 -0.79
C PRO A 598 -0.38 -13.07 -1.54
N TRP A 599 0.72 -12.70 -0.89
CA TRP A 599 1.88 -12.07 -1.52
C TRP A 599 3.18 -12.55 -0.87
N GLY A 600 4.25 -12.62 -1.66
CA GLY A 600 5.53 -13.18 -1.23
C GLY A 600 5.70 -14.67 -1.51
N ARG A 601 6.75 -15.25 -0.90
CA ARG A 601 7.12 -16.66 -1.06
C ARG A 601 7.35 -17.33 0.30
N PRO A 602 7.06 -18.63 0.45
CA PRO A 602 7.45 -19.39 1.63
C PRO A 602 8.94 -19.22 1.95
N GLY A 603 9.30 -19.20 3.23
CA GLY A 603 10.70 -19.05 3.66
C GLY A 603 11.29 -17.64 3.56
N SER A 604 10.51 -16.65 3.08
CA SER A 604 10.95 -15.26 3.09
C SER A 604 11.12 -14.74 4.53
N LYS A 605 11.90 -13.67 4.70
CA LYS A 605 11.96 -12.90 5.95
C LYS A 605 11.36 -11.51 5.74
N LEU A 606 10.35 -11.16 6.54
CA LEU A 606 9.72 -9.84 6.52
C LEU A 606 10.48 -8.83 7.38
N VAL A 607 10.79 -7.70 6.76
CA VAL A 607 11.32 -6.47 7.35
C VAL A 607 10.31 -5.35 7.09
N VAL A 608 10.12 -4.48 8.08
CA VAL A 608 9.28 -3.29 8.00
C VAL A 608 10.17 -2.06 8.09
N LYS A 609 10.06 -1.16 7.11
CA LYS A 609 10.86 0.06 7.02
C LYS A 609 10.20 1.04 6.05
N ASP A 610 10.31 2.34 6.30
CA ASP A 610 10.01 3.37 5.29
C ASP A 610 11.02 3.25 4.14
N LEU A 611 10.57 2.74 3.00
CA LEU A 611 11.41 2.45 1.84
C LEU A 611 11.44 3.64 0.89
N ASP A 612 10.30 4.27 0.63
CA ASP A 612 10.15 5.35 -0.35
C ASP A 612 10.29 6.76 0.25
N GLY A 613 10.44 6.87 1.57
CA GLY A 613 10.66 8.13 2.28
C GLY A 613 9.39 8.95 2.47
N ASN A 614 8.22 8.33 2.33
CA ASN A 614 6.94 9.03 2.46
C ASN A 614 6.50 9.23 3.93
N GLY A 615 7.29 8.74 4.90
CA GLY A 615 7.02 8.80 6.34
C GLY A 615 6.26 7.58 6.88
N LYS A 616 5.93 6.61 6.02
CA LYS A 616 5.15 5.42 6.36
C LYS A 616 6.01 4.18 6.28
N SER A 617 5.60 3.15 7.00
CA SER A 617 6.31 1.88 7.04
C SER A 617 5.88 1.00 5.87
N ASP A 618 6.82 0.53 5.07
CA ASP A 618 6.61 -0.39 3.96
C ASP A 618 7.09 -1.81 4.30
N LEU A 619 6.87 -2.74 3.38
CA LEU A 619 7.22 -4.15 3.53
C LEU A 619 8.34 -4.54 2.58
N ALA A 620 9.34 -5.25 3.11
CA ALA A 620 10.36 -5.93 2.34
C ALA A 620 10.44 -7.41 2.73
N LEU A 621 10.30 -8.30 1.75
CA LEU A 621 10.45 -9.73 1.88
C LEU A 621 11.78 -10.17 1.29
N PHE A 622 12.71 -10.58 2.16
CA PHE A 622 13.98 -11.17 1.74
C PHE A 622 13.76 -12.66 1.46
N ASN A 623 13.82 -13.04 0.19
CA ASN A 623 13.79 -14.43 -0.24
C ASN A 623 15.20 -14.89 -0.63
N ARG A 624 15.77 -15.77 0.21
CA ARG A 624 17.11 -16.32 -0.01
C ARG A 624 17.19 -17.31 -1.15
N GLU A 625 16.14 -18.10 -1.36
CA GLU A 625 16.10 -19.15 -2.38
C GLU A 625 16.05 -18.56 -3.78
N GLU A 626 15.17 -17.57 -4.00
CA GLU A 626 15.08 -16.88 -5.29
C GLU A 626 16.16 -15.80 -5.48
N GLY A 627 16.77 -15.32 -4.39
CA GLY A 627 17.81 -14.28 -4.45
C GLY A 627 17.25 -12.89 -4.72
N PHE A 628 16.10 -12.55 -4.12
CA PHE A 628 15.46 -11.24 -4.27
C PHE A 628 15.01 -10.68 -2.92
N MET A 629 15.01 -9.36 -2.83
CA MET A 629 14.21 -8.61 -1.88
C MET A 629 13.02 -8.04 -2.63
N ASP A 630 11.83 -8.56 -2.36
CA ASP A 630 10.59 -8.08 -2.97
C ASP A 630 9.90 -7.10 -2.02
N THR A 631 9.48 -5.95 -2.54
CA THR A 631 8.91 -4.87 -1.73
C THR A 631 7.42 -4.68 -2.01
N ALA A 632 6.69 -4.20 -1.01
CA ALA A 632 5.34 -3.68 -1.18
C ALA A 632 5.24 -2.36 -0.42
N LEU A 633 4.92 -1.30 -1.15
CA LEU A 633 4.84 0.06 -0.61
C LEU A 633 3.46 0.29 0.00
N SER A 634 3.46 0.89 1.17
CA SER A 634 2.28 1.36 1.89
C SER A 634 1.62 2.52 1.16
N PHE A 635 0.38 2.79 1.53
CA PHE A 635 -0.43 3.79 0.85
C PHE A 635 -0.06 5.23 1.22
N GLU A 636 -0.01 6.14 0.26
CA GLU A 636 0.09 7.60 0.48
C GLU A 636 -1.28 8.28 0.71
N SER A 637 -1.98 8.02 1.82
CA SER A 637 -2.91 9.02 2.37
C SER A 637 -2.13 10.10 3.13
N ARG A 638 -1.92 11.28 2.53
CA ARG A 638 -1.71 12.48 3.35
C ARG A 638 -3.10 12.90 3.85
N ASP A 639 -3.28 12.89 5.16
CA ASP A 639 -4.47 13.32 5.89
C ASP A 639 -5.76 12.50 5.71
N LEU A 640 -5.82 11.36 6.42
CA LEU A 640 -7.09 10.80 6.89
C LEU A 640 -7.53 11.44 8.23
N GLN A 641 -7.45 12.77 8.35
CA GLN A 641 -8.20 13.46 9.41
C GLN A 641 -9.73 13.33 9.20
N LEU A 642 -10.17 12.77 8.08
CA LEU A 642 -11.57 12.61 7.68
C LEU A 642 -12.15 11.22 7.98
N HIS A 643 -11.50 10.37 8.78
CA HIS A 643 -12.02 9.03 9.06
C HIS A 643 -12.71 8.90 10.41
N ARG A 644 -14.04 9.01 10.30
CA ARG A 644 -15.15 8.58 11.18
C ARG A 644 -15.76 9.70 12.06
N PRO A 645 -17.11 9.67 12.23
CA PRO A 645 -17.93 10.78 12.73
C PRO A 645 -17.57 11.26 14.14
#